data_AF-A0A195BYW1-F1
#
_entry.id   AF-A0A195BYW1-F1
#
_cell.length_a   1.000
_cell.length_b   1.000
_cell.length_c   1.000
_cell.angle_alpha   90.00
_cell.angle_beta   90.00
_cell.angle_gamma   90.00
#
_symmetry.space_group_name_H-M   'P 1'
#
loop_
_entity.id
_entity.type
_entity.pdbx_description
1 polymer ?
#
loop_
_entity_poly.entity_id
_entity_poly.type
_entity_poly.pdbx_seq_one_letter_code
_entity_poly.pdbx_strand_id
1 'polypeptide(L)'
;MTESTVNLDLFTAAKQLADSEIELIKVIENSTKCQRTATNMLSNVKKTKKLGKSKNARPSAALLAAKQEAAKRQLLSDKKSNNNFVPDIYQKAIDAYKMTRKETGLVFDQSMAEHECIWDPNYPECPARFTRVLQRCEELGLMQRCKLIEPRCATENELLSKHSQKQIDILKTTTDDSMDSENLELLSSKYDCVYIHPSTYRLSLLAVGSTINLVESVCKSEIQNGMAIIRPPGHHAMKSEYCGYCFFNNVALAVEKALSSDLANRILIVDWDVHHGQATQQMFYNDPRVVYFSIHRYEHGEFWPNLRESDFHYIGDELGEGYNFNVPLNKTGMTNADYIAIFQQVLLPMAYEFQPDLIIVSAGYDAALGCPEGEMLITPACYSHLLSSLLSLANGKVAVVLEGGYCLKSLAEGAALTLRTLLGDPCPVLQTLDLPSLSIRDTILNVIYSHKPYWKCYQYQDTHSINSVAHSKEEIANRHVVMMTFKGSEIKLEKYDTRNCYPIQSKETLEVMEKKLNELIQLTNLYKAPHKVCIVYDEKMQKHCNISDNSHPEKPNRIFSIYKNHEEHGLLQRCHLLQGRNATIEELSLIHAIDHIDDIKRTSTLKLKELQKQASDYNSVYLHFDTWSSACISAGSLLQIVDAVLNGECQSGVAIVRPPGHHAEKDIACGFCIFNNVAVAAMYAIQFYHVKRVLIIDWDVHHGNGTQSIFEEDPKILYISVHRYDNGNFFPNSKLANYTSTGLNAGEGFNVNIPWNKKGMGDAEYIAAFQQIVMPIAYQFNPELVLISAGFDACIGDTLGGCLVSPELYGHLTHWLSSLANGRIILSLEGGYNINSISHAMTMCTKALLGDPLPMLDPNLIPCTSAINSINNVLKTHKKFWPNLQYGMSLPKERLLSKFKTIPNKREEQEKNADKLKQIFMEPKIALEGIESEKLDLNLAIDKNCLNLVTDEEISKLTCEVENIKIKNFELHAMKNEAVEAKRNSELKQNETKNLDVSQNIQKCVNETHQSRGNQQGNSDIHEDRDDEGAASSQSGTRPITLSEYLSDNLQALTTGEMFAIVPLQDCPHLFTVNEVPPGGIDVTTPCVECASIAENWICLQCYTVHCARSINQHAMQHAEEFEHPITLSFSDISVWCYGCEAYVDNPRLYAARNAAHQSKFNEELPWTYSESA
;
A
#
# COMPACT_ATOMS: atom_id res chain seq x y z
N MET A 1 -48.62 -39.51 -34.09
CA MET A 1 -49.58 -38.39 -34.23
C MET A 1 -49.41 -37.51 -33.00
N THR A 2 -49.18 -36.21 -33.10
CA THR A 2 -48.94 -35.36 -34.28
C THR A 2 -48.20 -34.11 -33.82
N GLU A 3 -47.07 -33.76 -34.45
CA GLU A 3 -46.19 -32.65 -34.03
C GLU A 3 -46.73 -31.25 -34.40
N SER A 4 -48.04 -31.13 -34.65
CA SER A 4 -48.67 -29.99 -35.33
C SER A 4 -49.29 -28.93 -34.41
N THR A 5 -49.19 -29.06 -33.09
CA THR A 5 -49.78 -28.11 -32.12
C THR A 5 -48.74 -27.32 -31.33
N VAL A 6 -47.63 -27.93 -30.88
CA VAL A 6 -46.58 -27.22 -30.10
C VAL A 6 -45.79 -26.22 -30.98
N ASN A 7 -45.64 -26.51 -32.27
CA ASN A 7 -44.85 -25.69 -33.18
C ASN A 7 -45.56 -24.39 -33.62
N LEU A 8 -46.86 -24.24 -33.34
CA LEU A 8 -47.63 -23.05 -33.72
C LEU A 8 -47.50 -21.92 -32.69
N ASP A 9 -47.44 -22.26 -31.40
CA ASP A 9 -47.28 -21.28 -30.31
C ASP A 9 -45.87 -20.68 -30.31
N LEU A 10 -44.82 -21.48 -30.52
CA LEU A 10 -43.45 -20.95 -30.65
C LEU A 10 -43.31 -19.99 -31.84
N PHE A 11 -43.91 -20.30 -32.99
CA PHE A 11 -43.87 -19.42 -34.15
C PHE A 11 -44.67 -18.12 -33.92
N THR A 12 -45.74 -18.19 -33.12
CA THR A 12 -46.54 -17.02 -32.74
C THR A 12 -45.78 -16.12 -31.76
N ALA A 13 -45.13 -16.70 -30.74
CA ALA A 13 -44.31 -15.97 -29.77
C ALA A 13 -43.07 -15.33 -30.42
N ALA A 14 -42.35 -16.08 -31.27
CA ALA A 14 -41.22 -15.54 -32.04
C ALA A 14 -41.64 -14.40 -32.98
N LYS A 15 -42.83 -14.49 -33.58
CA LYS A 15 -43.38 -13.40 -34.38
C LYS A 15 -43.77 -12.18 -33.53
N GLN A 16 -44.39 -12.36 -32.36
CA GLN A 16 -44.71 -11.25 -31.46
C GLN A 16 -43.44 -10.51 -30.98
N LEU A 17 -42.36 -11.24 -30.69
CA LEU A 17 -41.06 -10.65 -30.39
C LEU A 17 -40.53 -9.81 -31.57
N ALA A 18 -40.49 -10.38 -32.78
CA ALA A 18 -40.02 -9.67 -33.97
C ALA A 18 -40.89 -8.44 -34.34
N ASP A 19 -42.22 -8.56 -34.23
CA ASP A 19 -43.14 -7.44 -34.44
C ASP A 19 -42.92 -6.33 -33.38
N SER A 20 -42.58 -6.69 -32.13
CA SER A 20 -42.25 -5.74 -31.05
C SER A 20 -40.89 -5.04 -31.24
N GLU A 21 -39.85 -5.75 -31.71
CA GLU A 21 -38.57 -5.13 -32.09
C GLU A 21 -38.76 -4.16 -33.26
N ILE A 22 -39.61 -4.51 -34.23
CA ILE A 22 -39.96 -3.64 -35.35
C ILE A 22 -40.73 -2.39 -34.90
N GLU A 23 -41.58 -2.46 -33.87
CA GLU A 23 -42.16 -1.25 -33.25
C GLU A 23 -41.11 -0.43 -32.49
N LEU A 24 -40.22 -1.06 -31.72
CA LEU A 24 -39.15 -0.38 -31.00
C LEU A 24 -38.22 0.40 -31.97
N ILE A 25 -37.85 -0.21 -33.10
CA ILE A 25 -37.07 0.43 -34.16
C ILE A 25 -37.84 1.60 -34.78
N LYS A 26 -39.16 1.48 -35.03
CA LYS A 26 -39.99 2.59 -35.53
C LYS A 26 -40.09 3.75 -34.52
N VAL A 27 -40.12 3.46 -33.22
CA VAL A 27 -40.08 4.49 -32.16
C VAL A 27 -38.73 5.23 -32.18
N ILE A 28 -37.61 4.50 -32.35
CA ILE A 28 -36.27 5.08 -32.46
C ILE A 28 -36.11 5.92 -33.76
N GLU A 29 -36.64 5.46 -34.89
CA GLU A 29 -36.66 6.23 -36.15
C GLU A 29 -37.55 7.47 -36.11
N ASN A 30 -38.64 7.45 -35.33
CA ASN A 30 -39.51 8.62 -35.16
C ASN A 30 -38.92 9.62 -34.14
N SER A 31 -38.25 9.12 -33.09
CA SER A 31 -37.45 9.95 -32.17
C SER A 31 -36.37 10.74 -32.93
N THR A 32 -35.57 10.05 -33.75
CA THR A 32 -34.51 10.69 -34.56
C THR A 32 -35.01 11.57 -35.70
N LYS A 33 -36.30 11.51 -36.06
CA LYS A 33 -36.95 12.50 -36.95
C LYS A 33 -37.32 13.80 -36.23
N CYS A 34 -37.62 13.77 -34.93
CA CYS A 34 -38.05 14.96 -34.19
C CYS A 34 -36.91 15.95 -33.90
N GLN A 35 -35.65 15.49 -33.90
CA GLN A 35 -34.47 16.37 -33.73
C GLN A 35 -33.95 17.00 -35.05
N ARG A 36 -34.59 16.77 -36.21
CA ARG A 36 -34.11 17.28 -37.52
C ARG A 36 -34.85 18.50 -38.09
N THR A 37 -35.76 19.10 -37.32
CA THR A 37 -36.60 20.25 -37.73
C THR A 37 -36.14 21.62 -37.22
N ALA A 38 -34.97 21.71 -36.55
CA ALA A 38 -34.47 22.95 -35.94
C ALA A 38 -33.19 23.53 -36.61
N THR A 39 -32.85 23.15 -37.85
CA THR A 39 -31.58 23.59 -38.47
C THR A 39 -31.63 23.80 -39.98
N ASN A 40 -32.68 24.46 -40.50
CA ASN A 40 -32.66 24.96 -41.89
C ASN A 40 -33.71 26.07 -42.19
N MET A 41 -33.51 27.28 -41.66
CA MET A 41 -34.04 28.52 -42.25
C MET A 41 -33.13 29.73 -41.94
N LEU A 42 -33.22 30.76 -42.78
CA LEU A 42 -32.54 32.08 -42.72
C LEU A 42 -31.13 32.22 -43.33
N SER A 43 -30.93 31.68 -44.53
CA SER A 43 -29.97 32.24 -45.49
C SER A 43 -30.67 33.16 -46.51
N ASN A 44 -30.74 34.48 -46.30
CA ASN A 44 -30.78 35.46 -47.41
C ASN A 44 -30.61 36.96 -47.02
N VAL A 45 -29.48 37.52 -47.46
CA VAL A 45 -29.31 38.87 -48.07
C VAL A 45 -29.82 40.13 -47.33
N LYS A 46 -28.86 41.01 -46.96
CA LYS A 46 -28.87 42.44 -47.33
C LYS A 46 -27.44 43.00 -47.47
N LYS A 47 -27.29 44.02 -48.32
CA LYS A 47 -26.02 44.73 -48.64
C LYS A 47 -25.77 45.82 -47.55
N THR A 48 -24.62 46.49 -47.40
CA THR A 48 -23.82 47.20 -48.43
C THR A 48 -22.50 47.80 -47.87
N LYS A 49 -21.60 48.21 -48.80
CA LYS A 49 -20.46 49.16 -48.69
C LYS A 49 -19.06 48.62 -48.29
N LYS A 50 -18.04 49.36 -48.76
CA LYS A 50 -16.60 49.04 -48.76
C LYS A 50 -15.85 49.85 -47.70
N LEU A 51 -14.69 49.36 -47.23
CA LEU A 51 -13.42 50.13 -47.25
C LEU A 51 -12.18 49.23 -46.99
N GLY A 52 -10.99 49.72 -47.36
CA GLY A 52 -9.70 49.30 -46.77
C GLY A 52 -8.97 48.07 -47.34
N LYS A 53 -7.73 48.27 -47.81
CA LYS A 53 -6.68 47.23 -47.85
C LYS A 53 -5.73 47.46 -46.66
N SER A 54 -5.22 46.41 -46.02
CA SER A 54 -3.95 46.48 -45.29
C SER A 54 -3.21 45.13 -45.31
N LYS A 55 -1.94 45.13 -44.87
CA LYS A 55 -0.91 44.13 -45.15
C LYS A 55 -0.92 42.91 -44.22
N ASN A 56 -0.21 41.87 -44.64
CA ASN A 56 0.10 40.67 -43.88
C ASN A 56 0.74 40.96 -42.50
N ALA A 57 0.38 40.17 -41.50
CA ALA A 57 1.19 39.87 -40.33
C ALA A 57 1.11 38.36 -40.05
N ARG A 58 2.22 37.72 -39.63
CA ARG A 58 2.15 36.37 -39.06
C ARG A 58 1.58 36.46 -37.64
N PRO A 59 0.75 35.50 -37.19
CA PRO A 59 0.30 35.47 -35.79
C PRO A 59 1.48 35.25 -34.85
N SER A 60 1.44 35.84 -33.66
CA SER A 60 2.43 35.59 -32.61
C SER A 60 2.27 34.20 -32.01
N ALA A 61 3.34 33.67 -31.40
CA ALA A 61 3.30 32.38 -30.70
C ALA A 61 2.19 32.33 -29.64
N ALA A 62 1.98 33.42 -28.89
CA ALA A 62 0.88 33.53 -27.92
C ALA A 62 -0.51 33.42 -28.55
N LEU A 63 -0.72 33.93 -29.78
CA LEU A 63 -2.00 33.81 -30.49
C LEU A 63 -2.22 32.41 -31.10
N LEU A 64 -1.14 31.69 -31.42
CA LEU A 64 -1.20 30.28 -31.82
C LEU A 64 -1.49 29.38 -30.60
N ALA A 65 -0.78 29.59 -29.48
CA ALA A 65 -1.03 28.93 -28.21
C ALA A 65 -2.48 29.14 -27.75
N ALA A 66 -2.95 30.39 -27.69
CA ALA A 66 -4.35 30.70 -27.33
C ALA A 66 -5.39 30.06 -28.25
N LYS A 67 -5.06 29.79 -29.53
CA LYS A 67 -5.93 29.03 -30.45
C LYS A 67 -5.88 27.53 -30.23
N GLN A 68 -4.73 26.96 -29.86
CA GLN A 68 -4.63 25.57 -29.44
C GLN A 68 -5.34 25.34 -28.09
N GLU A 69 -5.23 26.29 -27.16
CA GLU A 69 -5.96 26.34 -25.89
C GLU A 69 -7.47 26.39 -26.11
N ALA A 70 -7.94 27.27 -27.00
CA ALA A 70 -9.35 27.35 -27.40
C ALA A 70 -9.84 26.05 -28.08
N ALA A 71 -9.04 25.46 -28.97
CA ALA A 71 -9.39 24.19 -29.61
C ALA A 71 -9.45 23.01 -28.61
N LYS A 72 -8.52 22.95 -27.65
CA LYS A 72 -8.60 22.01 -26.51
C LYS A 72 -9.87 22.22 -25.70
N ARG A 73 -10.21 23.47 -25.35
CA ARG A 73 -11.44 23.81 -24.63
C ARG A 73 -12.70 23.46 -25.41
N GLN A 74 -12.67 23.54 -26.74
CA GLN A 74 -13.80 23.18 -27.60
C GLN A 74 -13.97 21.66 -27.73
N LEU A 75 -12.87 20.90 -27.87
CA LEU A 75 -12.87 19.44 -27.75
C LEU A 75 -13.33 18.95 -26.36
N LEU A 76 -13.13 19.75 -25.31
CA LEU A 76 -13.65 19.50 -23.97
C LEU A 76 -15.11 19.95 -23.78
N SER A 77 -15.61 20.94 -24.54
CA SER A 77 -17.02 21.34 -24.50
C SER A 77 -17.92 20.38 -25.27
N ASP A 78 -17.45 19.83 -26.39
CA ASP A 78 -18.25 18.91 -27.20
C ASP A 78 -18.42 17.55 -26.49
N LYS A 79 -17.47 17.19 -25.62
CA LYS A 79 -17.60 16.12 -24.61
C LYS A 79 -18.55 16.44 -23.44
N LYS A 80 -19.04 17.68 -23.29
CA LYS A 80 -20.08 18.06 -22.30
C LYS A 80 -21.50 18.00 -22.87
N SER A 81 -21.72 17.20 -23.92
CA SER A 81 -23.06 16.69 -24.29
C SER A 81 -23.50 15.58 -23.31
N ASN A 82 -23.43 15.86 -22.01
CA ASN A 82 -23.68 14.88 -20.95
C ASN A 82 -25.17 14.54 -20.86
N ASN A 83 -25.52 13.29 -21.19
CA ASN A 83 -26.41 12.55 -20.30
C ASN A 83 -25.71 12.46 -18.93
N ASN A 84 -26.43 12.66 -17.82
CA ASN A 84 -25.90 12.44 -16.48
C ASN A 84 -25.77 10.92 -16.21
N PHE A 85 -24.75 10.31 -16.80
CA PHE A 85 -24.37 8.93 -16.50
C PHE A 85 -23.70 8.89 -15.13
N VAL A 86 -24.51 8.58 -14.10
CA VAL A 86 -24.00 8.15 -12.80
C VAL A 86 -23.39 6.77 -12.99
N PRO A 87 -22.08 6.56 -12.76
CA PRO A 87 -21.49 5.23 -12.86
C PRO A 87 -22.06 4.33 -11.76
N ASP A 88 -22.31 3.06 -12.08
CA ASP A 88 -22.59 2.05 -11.05
C ASP A 88 -21.33 1.92 -10.17
N ILE A 89 -21.51 1.94 -8.85
CA ILE A 89 -20.43 1.76 -7.87
C ILE A 89 -19.76 0.38 -7.99
N TYR A 90 -20.42 -0.59 -8.62
CA TYR A 90 -19.87 -1.91 -8.91
C TYR A 90 -19.34 -2.06 -10.35
N GLN A 91 -19.34 -1.01 -11.18
CA GLN A 91 -18.99 -1.10 -12.60
C GLN A 91 -17.57 -1.67 -12.83
N LYS A 92 -16.59 -1.29 -11.98
CA LYS A 92 -15.22 -1.82 -12.03
C LYS A 92 -15.21 -3.35 -11.83
N ALA A 93 -15.85 -3.86 -10.78
CA ALA A 93 -16.00 -5.29 -10.51
C ALA A 93 -16.73 -6.03 -11.64
N ILE A 94 -17.78 -5.42 -12.20
CA ILE A 94 -18.55 -5.97 -13.31
C ILE A 94 -17.69 -6.09 -14.59
N ASP A 95 -16.88 -5.08 -14.91
CA ASP A 95 -15.94 -5.13 -16.02
C ASP A 95 -14.83 -6.17 -15.77
N ALA A 96 -14.39 -6.29 -14.51
CA ALA A 96 -13.39 -7.25 -14.06
C ALA A 96 -13.81 -8.71 -14.24
N TYR A 97 -15.11 -9.02 -14.28
CA TYR A 97 -15.60 -10.38 -14.48
C TYR A 97 -15.04 -11.04 -15.76
N LYS A 98 -14.87 -10.26 -16.82
CA LYS A 98 -14.31 -10.72 -18.11
C LYS A 98 -12.78 -10.74 -18.14
N MET A 99 -12.12 -10.07 -17.20
CA MET A 99 -10.65 -10.05 -17.08
C MET A 99 -10.18 -11.40 -16.55
N THR A 100 -9.54 -12.21 -17.41
CA THR A 100 -8.96 -13.51 -17.05
C THR A 100 -7.47 -13.53 -17.32
N ARG A 101 -6.72 -14.29 -16.51
CA ARG A 101 -5.26 -14.40 -16.64
C ARG A 101 -4.85 -14.91 -18.02
N LYS A 102 -4.01 -14.13 -18.72
CA LYS A 102 -3.37 -14.50 -19.99
C LYS A 102 -2.02 -15.21 -19.79
N GLU A 103 -1.43 -15.68 -20.89
CA GLU A 103 -0.13 -16.36 -20.94
C GLU A 103 1.02 -15.45 -20.44
N THR A 104 2.08 -16.04 -19.90
CA THR A 104 3.33 -15.34 -19.59
C THR A 104 4.26 -15.40 -20.80
N GLY A 105 4.72 -14.23 -21.26
CA GLY A 105 5.72 -14.10 -22.32
C GLY A 105 7.14 -14.41 -21.85
N LEU A 106 7.95 -14.96 -22.73
CA LEU A 106 9.38 -15.19 -22.51
C LEU A 106 10.15 -14.83 -23.79
N VAL A 107 11.19 -14.00 -23.68
CA VAL A 107 12.08 -13.66 -24.80
C VAL A 107 13.54 -13.86 -24.42
N PHE A 108 14.29 -14.48 -25.31
CA PHE A 108 15.73 -14.71 -25.28
C PHE A 108 16.20 -15.06 -26.69
N ASP A 109 17.50 -14.94 -26.97
CA ASP A 109 18.11 -15.49 -28.18
C ASP A 109 19.44 -16.14 -27.82
N GLN A 110 19.67 -17.38 -28.27
CA GLN A 110 20.86 -18.17 -27.88
C GLN A 110 22.18 -17.53 -28.32
N SER A 111 22.17 -16.67 -29.35
CA SER A 111 23.35 -15.91 -29.78
C SER A 111 23.83 -14.87 -28.76
N MET A 112 23.02 -14.55 -27.73
CA MET A 112 23.46 -13.72 -26.59
C MET A 112 24.55 -14.40 -25.73
N ALA A 113 24.82 -15.69 -25.95
CA ALA A 113 25.99 -16.38 -25.42
C ALA A 113 27.31 -16.04 -26.16
N GLU A 114 27.28 -15.40 -27.34
CA GLU A 114 28.49 -15.00 -28.09
C GLU A 114 29.14 -13.70 -27.59
N HIS A 115 28.68 -13.11 -26.49
CA HIS A 115 29.28 -11.90 -25.91
C HIS A 115 30.22 -12.29 -24.77
N GLU A 116 31.54 -12.20 -24.97
CA GLU A 116 32.52 -12.55 -23.93
C GLU A 116 33.77 -11.67 -23.96
N CYS A 117 34.46 -11.59 -22.81
CA CYS A 117 35.68 -10.81 -22.66
C CYS A 117 36.89 -11.61 -23.14
N ILE A 118 37.21 -11.49 -24.43
CA ILE A 118 38.26 -12.27 -25.12
C ILE A 118 39.69 -12.11 -24.56
N TRP A 119 39.91 -11.16 -23.65
CA TRP A 119 41.20 -10.93 -22.99
C TRP A 119 41.20 -11.18 -21.46
N ASP A 120 40.04 -11.45 -20.85
CA ASP A 120 39.92 -11.89 -19.46
C ASP A 120 38.78 -12.94 -19.32
N PRO A 121 39.10 -14.25 -19.31
CA PRO A 121 38.09 -15.30 -19.25
C PRO A 121 37.39 -15.43 -17.88
N ASN A 122 37.82 -14.68 -16.85
CA ASN A 122 37.21 -14.69 -15.52
C ASN A 122 36.25 -13.50 -15.30
N TYR A 123 36.06 -12.65 -16.31
CA TYR A 123 35.26 -11.43 -16.20
C TYR A 123 33.81 -11.71 -15.77
N PRO A 124 33.25 -11.02 -14.74
CA PRO A 124 31.95 -11.38 -14.15
C PRO A 124 30.78 -11.42 -15.13
N GLU A 125 30.69 -10.42 -16.02
CA GLU A 125 29.66 -10.36 -17.06
C GLU A 125 30.03 -11.30 -18.22
N CYS A 126 29.63 -12.57 -18.08
CA CYS A 126 30.02 -13.67 -18.97
C CYS A 126 28.80 -14.44 -19.53
N PRO A 127 28.97 -15.23 -20.63
CA PRO A 127 27.91 -16.05 -21.22
C PRO A 127 27.19 -16.99 -20.25
N ALA A 128 27.90 -17.47 -19.22
CA ALA A 128 27.36 -18.36 -18.20
C ALA A 128 26.19 -17.74 -17.42
N ARG A 129 26.12 -16.41 -17.30
CA ARG A 129 24.98 -15.71 -16.66
C ARG A 129 23.67 -16.04 -17.36
N PHE A 130 23.67 -15.96 -18.68
CA PHE A 130 22.51 -16.23 -19.54
C PHE A 130 22.20 -17.73 -19.62
N THR A 131 23.21 -18.57 -19.91
CA THR A 131 22.97 -20.00 -20.14
C THR A 131 22.55 -20.74 -18.88
N ARG A 132 23.03 -20.35 -17.70
CA ARG A 132 22.66 -21.00 -16.42
C ARG A 132 21.25 -20.60 -15.97
N VAL A 133 20.79 -19.38 -16.27
CA VAL A 133 19.38 -18.98 -16.07
C VAL A 133 18.46 -19.80 -16.97
N LEU A 134 18.77 -19.90 -18.28
CA LEU A 134 17.97 -20.72 -19.20
C LEU A 134 17.94 -22.19 -18.79
N GLN A 135 19.10 -22.78 -18.46
CA GLN A 135 19.19 -24.14 -17.92
C GLN A 135 18.28 -24.32 -16.70
N ARG A 136 18.29 -23.38 -15.74
CA ARG A 136 17.49 -23.51 -14.51
C ARG A 136 15.99 -23.36 -14.76
N CYS A 137 15.60 -22.51 -15.70
CA CYS A 137 14.22 -22.41 -16.18
C CYS A 137 13.76 -23.66 -16.93
N GLU A 138 14.65 -24.39 -17.60
CA GLU A 138 14.37 -25.68 -18.23
C GLU A 138 14.29 -26.83 -17.21
N GLU A 139 15.23 -26.90 -16.25
CA GLU A 139 15.22 -27.87 -15.14
C GLU A 139 13.92 -27.83 -14.33
N LEU A 140 13.36 -26.63 -14.13
CA LEU A 140 12.10 -26.41 -13.42
C LEU A 140 10.86 -26.47 -14.33
N GLY A 141 11.02 -26.82 -15.62
CA GLY A 141 9.91 -26.96 -16.57
C GLY A 141 9.13 -25.68 -16.84
N LEU A 142 9.76 -24.52 -16.68
CA LEU A 142 9.11 -23.20 -16.78
C LEU A 142 8.98 -22.73 -18.22
N MET A 143 10.02 -22.95 -19.04
CA MET A 143 10.09 -22.44 -20.42
C MET A 143 8.96 -22.98 -21.30
N GLN A 144 8.58 -24.24 -21.10
CA GLN A 144 7.51 -24.94 -21.83
C GLN A 144 6.09 -24.45 -21.43
N ARG A 145 6.00 -23.60 -20.40
CA ARG A 145 4.76 -22.98 -19.90
C ARG A 145 4.63 -21.52 -20.32
N CYS A 146 5.66 -20.97 -20.97
CA CYS A 146 5.69 -19.60 -21.46
C CYS A 146 5.37 -19.55 -22.96
N LYS A 147 4.78 -18.44 -23.37
CA LYS A 147 4.67 -18.07 -24.78
C LYS A 147 5.97 -17.40 -25.21
N LEU A 148 6.69 -18.02 -26.13
CA LEU A 148 7.88 -17.40 -26.71
C LEU A 148 7.47 -16.17 -27.52
N ILE A 149 8.11 -15.04 -27.22
CA ILE A 149 8.03 -13.80 -28.00
C ILE A 149 9.24 -13.77 -28.93
N GLU A 150 9.06 -13.31 -30.17
CA GLU A 150 10.12 -13.29 -31.18
C GLU A 150 11.21 -12.26 -30.80
N PRO A 151 12.48 -12.65 -30.64
CA PRO A 151 13.57 -11.72 -30.42
C PRO A 151 13.89 -10.98 -31.72
N ARG A 152 14.16 -9.67 -31.64
CA ARG A 152 14.57 -8.86 -32.81
C ARG A 152 15.67 -7.87 -32.47
N CYS A 153 16.39 -7.42 -33.49
CA CYS A 153 17.20 -6.23 -33.38
C CYS A 153 16.33 -4.97 -33.21
N ALA A 154 16.77 -4.06 -32.35
CA ALA A 154 16.31 -2.68 -32.34
C ALA A 154 16.73 -1.96 -33.63
N THR A 155 15.92 -1.01 -34.06
CA THR A 155 16.25 -0.10 -35.17
C THR A 155 17.07 1.07 -34.67
N GLU A 156 17.87 1.68 -35.55
CA GLU A 156 18.67 2.87 -35.22
C GLU A 156 17.80 4.06 -34.77
N ASN A 157 16.58 4.19 -35.33
CA ASN A 157 15.61 5.19 -34.89
C ASN A 157 15.11 4.96 -33.45
N GLU A 158 14.99 3.71 -33.01
CA GLU A 158 14.65 3.39 -31.62
C GLU A 158 15.82 3.80 -30.70
N LEU A 159 17.06 3.43 -31.03
CA LEU A 159 18.25 3.82 -30.24
C LEU A 159 18.39 5.35 -30.11
N LEU A 160 18.21 6.09 -31.20
CA LEU A 160 18.37 7.55 -31.26
C LEU A 160 17.37 8.33 -30.38
N SER A 161 16.34 7.67 -29.85
CA SER A 161 15.41 8.27 -28.89
C SER A 161 16.08 8.58 -27.53
N LYS A 162 17.07 7.78 -27.11
CA LYS A 162 17.82 7.97 -25.84
C LYS A 162 19.34 8.10 -26.02
N HIS A 163 19.94 7.54 -27.06
CA HIS A 163 21.39 7.54 -27.29
C HIS A 163 21.83 8.45 -28.45
N SER A 164 23.11 8.83 -28.44
CA SER A 164 23.71 9.66 -29.48
C SER A 164 24.17 8.85 -30.68
N GLN A 165 24.01 9.41 -31.89
CA GLN A 165 24.54 8.85 -33.14
C GLN A 165 26.03 8.45 -33.01
N LYS A 166 26.83 9.27 -32.31
CA LYS A 166 28.26 9.02 -32.08
C LYS A 166 28.53 7.69 -31.37
N GLN A 167 27.72 7.27 -30.40
CA GLN A 167 27.86 5.93 -29.80
C GLN A 167 27.53 4.84 -30.81
N ILE A 168 26.38 4.98 -31.49
CA ILE A 168 25.90 3.99 -32.46
C ILE A 168 26.97 3.75 -33.55
N ASP A 169 27.59 4.83 -34.05
CA ASP A 169 28.69 4.77 -35.01
C ASP A 169 29.95 4.11 -34.45
N ILE A 170 30.33 4.40 -33.20
CA ILE A 170 31.49 3.75 -32.54
C ILE A 170 31.27 2.24 -32.47
N LEU A 171 30.14 1.76 -31.94
CA LEU A 171 29.88 0.32 -31.85
C LEU A 171 29.73 -0.34 -33.22
N LYS A 172 29.15 0.34 -34.22
CA LYS A 172 29.14 -0.15 -35.61
C LYS A 172 30.56 -0.45 -36.13
N THR A 173 31.55 0.40 -35.84
CA THR A 173 32.94 0.16 -36.28
C THR A 173 33.61 -1.05 -35.65
N THR A 174 33.09 -1.57 -34.51
CA THR A 174 33.66 -2.75 -33.83
C THR A 174 33.20 -4.09 -34.42
N THR A 175 32.36 -4.07 -35.46
CA THR A 175 31.85 -5.29 -36.13
C THR A 175 32.65 -5.73 -37.37
N ASP A 176 33.79 -5.09 -37.63
CA ASP A 176 34.70 -5.41 -38.73
C ASP A 176 35.81 -6.36 -38.26
N ASP A 177 36.08 -7.42 -39.03
CA ASP A 177 37.16 -8.40 -38.81
C ASP A 177 38.55 -7.74 -38.80
N SER A 178 38.67 -6.47 -39.21
CA SER A 178 39.91 -5.67 -39.10
C SER A 178 40.24 -5.19 -37.68
N MET A 179 39.30 -5.25 -36.72
CA MET A 179 39.55 -4.87 -35.33
C MET A 179 40.10 -6.06 -34.50
N ASP A 180 41.41 -6.07 -34.27
CA ASP A 180 42.04 -7.04 -33.37
C ASP A 180 41.69 -6.82 -31.88
N SER A 181 42.01 -7.83 -31.05
CA SER A 181 41.75 -7.82 -29.61
C SER A 181 42.45 -6.68 -28.87
N GLU A 182 43.60 -6.17 -29.33
CA GLU A 182 44.32 -5.09 -28.66
C GLU A 182 43.62 -3.75 -28.91
N ASN A 183 43.11 -3.53 -30.11
CA ASN A 183 42.33 -2.34 -30.45
C ASN A 183 40.94 -2.34 -29.79
N LEU A 184 40.30 -3.50 -29.63
CA LEU A 184 39.06 -3.65 -28.87
C LEU A 184 39.28 -3.42 -27.36
N GLU A 185 40.37 -3.94 -26.78
CA GLU A 185 40.72 -3.66 -25.38
C GLU A 185 41.04 -2.16 -25.17
N LEU A 186 41.80 -1.54 -26.09
CA LEU A 186 42.11 -0.10 -26.07
C LEU A 186 40.90 0.80 -26.32
N LEU A 187 39.82 0.30 -26.95
CA LEU A 187 38.54 1.01 -27.02
C LEU A 187 37.76 0.85 -25.72
N SER A 188 37.72 -0.36 -25.17
CA SER A 188 37.05 -0.70 -23.92
C SER A 188 37.62 0.08 -22.73
N SER A 189 38.95 0.21 -22.65
CA SER A 189 39.66 0.93 -21.58
C SER A 189 39.35 2.43 -21.49
N LYS A 190 38.49 2.99 -22.34
CA LYS A 190 38.03 4.39 -22.31
C LYS A 190 36.71 4.57 -21.55
N TYR A 191 36.09 3.46 -21.16
CA TYR A 191 34.77 3.37 -20.55
C TYR A 191 34.88 2.63 -19.21
N ASP A 192 34.06 3.02 -18.24
CA ASP A 192 34.12 2.46 -16.89
C ASP A 192 33.41 1.09 -16.84
N CYS A 193 34.14 0.06 -16.40
CA CYS A 193 33.67 -1.32 -16.27
C CYS A 193 33.00 -1.84 -17.56
N VAL A 194 33.71 -1.87 -18.68
CA VAL A 194 33.21 -2.33 -20.00
C VAL A 194 34.27 -3.20 -20.72
N TYR A 195 33.82 -4.23 -21.44
CA TYR A 195 34.58 -4.92 -22.50
C TYR A 195 33.79 -4.92 -23.81
N ILE A 196 34.46 -4.81 -24.95
CA ILE A 196 33.84 -4.80 -26.28
C ILE A 196 34.34 -5.98 -27.12
N HIS A 197 33.40 -6.65 -27.76
CA HIS A 197 33.58 -7.83 -28.60
C HIS A 197 32.94 -7.58 -29.99
N PRO A 198 33.34 -8.26 -31.08
CA PRO A 198 32.72 -8.02 -32.39
C PRO A 198 31.20 -8.29 -32.45
N SER A 199 30.67 -9.12 -31.56
CA SER A 199 29.22 -9.35 -31.43
C SER A 199 28.48 -8.26 -30.61
N THR A 200 29.18 -7.40 -29.86
CA THR A 200 28.59 -6.42 -28.91
C THR A 200 27.51 -5.56 -29.56
N TYR A 201 27.77 -4.97 -30.74
CA TYR A 201 26.76 -4.13 -31.39
C TYR A 201 25.50 -4.92 -31.76
N ARG A 202 25.65 -6.07 -32.44
CA ARG A 202 24.54 -6.94 -32.85
C ARG A 202 23.70 -7.40 -31.65
N LEU A 203 24.36 -7.82 -30.58
CA LEU A 203 23.67 -8.34 -29.40
C LEU A 203 23.05 -7.25 -28.54
N SER A 204 23.65 -6.05 -28.49
CA SER A 204 23.01 -4.87 -27.89
C SER A 204 21.74 -4.47 -28.63
N LEU A 205 21.72 -4.53 -29.97
CA LEU A 205 20.47 -4.36 -30.74
C LEU A 205 19.44 -5.43 -30.37
N LEU A 206 19.87 -6.69 -30.26
CA LEU A 206 18.99 -7.84 -30.02
C LEU A 206 18.39 -7.81 -28.60
N ALA A 207 19.17 -7.39 -27.59
CA ALA A 207 18.73 -7.18 -26.22
C ALA A 207 17.66 -6.07 -26.11
N VAL A 208 17.92 -4.91 -26.73
CA VAL A 208 16.96 -3.78 -26.76
C VAL A 208 15.68 -4.18 -27.50
N GLY A 209 15.79 -4.74 -28.72
CA GLY A 209 14.62 -5.05 -29.54
C GLY A 209 13.74 -6.16 -28.96
N SER A 210 14.36 -7.15 -28.29
CA SER A 210 13.65 -8.16 -27.49
C SER A 210 12.90 -7.53 -26.32
N THR A 211 13.54 -6.64 -25.56
CA THR A 211 12.92 -5.91 -24.45
C THR A 211 11.73 -5.06 -24.92
N ILE A 212 11.89 -4.35 -26.05
CA ILE A 212 10.82 -3.57 -26.68
C ILE A 212 9.64 -4.47 -27.04
N ASN A 213 9.84 -5.59 -27.75
CA ASN A 213 8.73 -6.43 -28.17
C ASN A 213 8.03 -7.12 -27.00
N LEU A 214 8.75 -7.51 -25.94
CA LEU A 214 8.13 -7.99 -24.70
C LEU A 214 7.17 -6.94 -24.11
N VAL A 215 7.65 -5.71 -23.93
CA VAL A 215 6.86 -4.60 -23.36
C VAL A 215 5.69 -4.24 -24.25
N GLU A 216 5.88 -4.19 -25.57
CA GLU A 216 4.80 -3.97 -26.53
C GLU A 216 3.70 -5.05 -26.42
N SER A 217 4.06 -6.34 -26.34
CA SER A 217 3.10 -7.44 -26.23
C SER A 217 2.37 -7.46 -24.87
N VAL A 218 3.01 -7.02 -23.78
CA VAL A 218 2.34 -6.79 -22.49
C VAL A 218 1.34 -5.63 -22.60
N CYS A 219 1.73 -4.47 -23.14
CA CYS A 219 0.82 -3.32 -23.26
C CYS A 219 -0.39 -3.62 -24.16
N LYS A 220 -0.14 -4.21 -25.34
CA LYS A 220 -1.15 -4.69 -26.30
C LYS A 220 -1.99 -5.85 -25.74
N SER A 221 -1.61 -6.39 -24.57
CA SER A 221 -2.29 -7.48 -23.87
C SER A 221 -2.38 -8.77 -24.70
N GLU A 222 -1.35 -9.03 -25.50
CA GLU A 222 -1.11 -10.28 -26.25
C GLU A 222 -0.59 -11.40 -25.33
N ILE A 223 -0.04 -10.99 -24.18
CA ILE A 223 0.38 -11.75 -23.00
C ILE A 223 -0.07 -10.97 -21.75
N GLN A 224 -0.02 -11.60 -20.57
CA GLN A 224 -0.32 -10.97 -19.29
C GLN A 224 0.86 -10.12 -18.78
N ASN A 225 2.01 -10.78 -18.75
CA ASN A 225 3.26 -10.35 -18.15
C ASN A 225 4.39 -11.15 -18.83
N GLY A 226 5.66 -10.89 -18.53
CA GLY A 226 6.73 -11.74 -19.06
C GLY A 226 8.14 -11.33 -18.70
N MET A 227 9.11 -12.12 -19.20
CA MET A 227 10.53 -11.95 -18.88
C MET A 227 11.41 -11.88 -20.14
N ALA A 228 12.36 -10.95 -20.14
CA ALA A 228 13.46 -10.86 -21.09
C ALA A 228 14.72 -11.39 -20.42
N ILE A 229 15.13 -12.61 -20.78
CA ILE A 229 16.40 -13.21 -20.36
C ILE A 229 17.41 -12.81 -21.44
N ILE A 230 18.09 -11.69 -21.21
CA ILE A 230 18.90 -11.00 -22.21
C ILE A 230 20.29 -10.63 -21.70
N ARG A 231 21.22 -10.37 -22.63
CA ARG A 231 22.47 -9.65 -22.38
C ARG A 231 23.02 -9.07 -23.70
N PRO A 232 23.81 -7.97 -23.69
CA PRO A 232 24.29 -7.22 -22.52
C PRO A 232 23.19 -6.46 -21.74
N PRO A 233 23.45 -6.10 -20.46
CA PRO A 233 22.55 -5.28 -19.65
C PRO A 233 22.41 -3.84 -20.18
N GLY A 234 21.52 -3.05 -19.58
CA GLY A 234 21.09 -1.75 -20.09
C GLY A 234 21.08 -0.59 -19.10
N HIS A 235 20.75 -0.79 -17.81
CA HIS A 235 20.42 0.32 -16.91
C HIS A 235 21.54 1.37 -16.66
N HIS A 236 22.81 1.05 -16.92
CA HIS A 236 23.94 1.99 -16.88
C HIS A 236 24.30 2.69 -18.22
N ALA A 237 23.67 2.32 -19.33
CA ALA A 237 24.05 2.83 -20.65
C ALA A 237 23.64 4.31 -20.83
N MET A 238 24.62 5.21 -20.81
CA MET A 238 24.39 6.66 -20.89
C MET A 238 24.09 7.12 -22.32
N LYS A 239 23.51 8.32 -22.45
CA LYS A 239 23.18 8.97 -23.73
C LYS A 239 24.37 9.24 -24.67
N SER A 240 25.59 9.25 -24.14
CA SER A 240 26.82 9.54 -24.91
C SER A 240 28.03 8.69 -24.49
N GLU A 241 27.83 7.69 -23.62
CA GLU A 241 28.89 6.94 -22.96
C GLU A 241 28.44 5.51 -22.58
N TYR A 242 29.34 4.53 -22.62
CA TYR A 242 29.10 3.18 -22.09
C TYR A 242 29.65 3.07 -20.67
N CYS A 243 29.01 2.25 -19.85
CA CYS A 243 29.32 2.14 -18.42
C CYS A 243 28.73 0.83 -17.87
N GLY A 244 29.42 0.16 -16.94
CA GLY A 244 28.86 -0.99 -16.19
C GLY A 244 28.32 -2.12 -17.06
N TYR A 245 29.10 -2.54 -18.05
CA TYR A 245 28.75 -3.56 -19.06
C TYR A 245 27.57 -3.19 -19.99
N CYS A 246 26.98 -2.00 -19.85
CA CYS A 246 25.80 -1.56 -20.60
C CYS A 246 26.15 -0.67 -21.80
N PHE A 247 25.54 -0.95 -22.96
CA PHE A 247 25.79 -0.24 -24.22
C PHE A 247 24.62 0.62 -24.70
N PHE A 248 23.41 0.07 -24.63
CA PHE A 248 22.14 0.76 -24.90
C PHE A 248 21.15 0.41 -23.78
N ASN A 249 20.34 1.37 -23.35
CA ASN A 249 19.50 1.19 -22.17
C ASN A 249 18.20 0.45 -22.52
N ASN A 250 18.26 -0.88 -22.40
CA ASN A 250 17.17 -1.83 -22.69
C ASN A 250 15.81 -1.35 -22.17
N VAL A 251 15.73 -1.01 -20.88
CA VAL A 251 14.48 -0.57 -20.23
C VAL A 251 14.07 0.81 -20.69
N ALA A 252 14.96 1.81 -20.66
CA ALA A 252 14.60 3.18 -21.03
C ALA A 252 14.16 3.33 -22.50
N LEU A 253 14.71 2.51 -23.41
CA LEU A 253 14.29 2.45 -24.80
C LEU A 253 12.91 1.80 -24.97
N ALA A 254 12.58 0.78 -24.17
CA ALA A 254 11.24 0.18 -24.14
C ALA A 254 10.18 1.11 -23.51
N VAL A 255 10.54 1.84 -22.45
CA VAL A 255 9.70 2.89 -21.82
C VAL A 255 9.42 4.00 -22.83
N GLU A 256 10.45 4.53 -23.50
CA GLU A 256 10.28 5.56 -24.53
C GLU A 256 9.45 5.07 -25.71
N LYS A 257 9.62 3.80 -26.13
CA LYS A 257 8.81 3.20 -27.17
C LYS A 257 7.33 3.04 -26.75
N ALA A 258 7.06 2.71 -25.48
CA ALA A 258 5.70 2.64 -24.95
C ALA A 258 5.04 4.03 -24.89
N LEU A 259 5.73 5.04 -24.36
CA LEU A 259 5.24 6.43 -24.25
C LEU A 259 5.02 7.06 -25.64
N SER A 260 5.97 6.92 -26.56
CA SER A 260 5.88 7.49 -27.92
C SER A 260 4.88 6.78 -28.83
N SER A 261 4.39 5.59 -28.42
CA SER A 261 3.37 4.81 -29.14
C SER A 261 1.99 4.83 -28.46
N ASP A 262 1.81 5.63 -27.38
CA ASP A 262 0.60 5.71 -26.55
C ASP A 262 0.11 4.33 -26.03
N LEU A 263 1.07 3.48 -25.62
CA LEU A 263 0.82 2.13 -25.11
C LEU A 263 0.71 2.05 -23.57
N ALA A 264 1.25 3.05 -22.88
CA ALA A 264 1.21 3.24 -21.43
C ALA A 264 1.41 4.73 -21.11
N ASN A 265 0.83 5.21 -20.01
CA ASN A 265 0.81 6.64 -19.64
C ASN A 265 1.31 6.92 -18.21
N ARG A 266 1.40 5.90 -17.33
CA ARG A 266 2.03 5.97 -16.00
C ARG A 266 2.86 4.71 -15.79
N ILE A 267 4.16 4.83 -16.03
CA ILE A 267 5.09 3.69 -16.03
C ILE A 267 5.90 3.70 -14.75
N LEU A 268 5.92 2.59 -14.02
CA LEU A 268 6.79 2.39 -12.87
C LEU A 268 7.98 1.51 -13.29
N ILE A 269 9.19 2.04 -13.17
CA ILE A 269 10.44 1.28 -13.29
C ILE A 269 10.89 0.93 -11.87
N VAL A 270 11.00 -0.36 -11.58
CA VAL A 270 11.59 -0.88 -10.34
C VAL A 270 12.94 -1.49 -10.68
N ASP A 271 14.02 -0.81 -10.32
CA ASP A 271 15.38 -1.33 -10.40
C ASP A 271 15.77 -1.95 -9.04
N TRP A 272 15.90 -3.27 -9.02
CA TRP A 272 16.34 -4.02 -7.83
C TRP A 272 17.76 -4.58 -7.98
N ASP A 273 18.46 -4.22 -9.07
CA ASP A 273 19.89 -4.45 -9.20
C ASP A 273 20.65 -3.74 -8.08
N VAL A 274 21.74 -4.36 -7.60
CA VAL A 274 22.49 -3.79 -6.47
C VAL A 274 23.28 -2.54 -6.86
N HIS A 275 23.38 -2.22 -8.14
CA HIS A 275 24.01 -1.02 -8.66
C HIS A 275 22.96 0.03 -9.05
N HIS A 276 23.28 1.31 -8.86
CA HIS A 276 22.37 2.37 -9.28
C HIS A 276 22.33 2.50 -10.81
N GLY A 277 21.18 2.23 -11.44
CA GLY A 277 20.86 2.53 -12.85
C GLY A 277 20.80 4.03 -13.17
N GLN A 278 21.90 4.74 -12.90
CA GLN A 278 22.09 6.18 -13.06
C GLN A 278 21.71 6.70 -14.46
N ALA A 279 21.88 5.90 -15.51
CA ALA A 279 21.45 6.29 -16.86
C ALA A 279 19.91 6.25 -17.00
N THR A 280 19.25 5.25 -16.43
CA THR A 280 17.78 5.16 -16.39
C THR A 280 17.20 6.35 -15.61
N GLN A 281 17.75 6.69 -14.45
CA GLN A 281 17.45 7.92 -13.70
C GLN A 281 17.54 9.15 -14.62
N GLN A 282 18.69 9.37 -15.26
CA GLN A 282 18.90 10.57 -16.11
C GLN A 282 18.00 10.63 -17.35
N MET A 283 17.52 9.48 -17.85
CA MET A 283 16.67 9.42 -19.04
C MET A 283 15.20 9.80 -18.79
N PHE A 284 14.78 9.91 -17.52
CA PHE A 284 13.40 10.26 -17.11
C PHE A 284 13.33 11.31 -15.97
N TYR A 285 14.45 11.86 -15.53
CA TYR A 285 14.57 12.76 -14.36
C TYR A 285 13.61 13.98 -14.33
N ASN A 286 13.04 14.37 -15.48
CA ASN A 286 12.13 15.49 -15.64
C ASN A 286 10.72 15.07 -16.15
N ASP A 287 10.39 13.78 -16.21
CA ASP A 287 9.14 13.25 -16.82
C ASP A 287 8.23 12.54 -15.80
N PRO A 288 7.19 13.21 -15.25
CA PRO A 288 6.30 12.64 -14.23
C PRO A 288 5.40 11.50 -14.73
N ARG A 289 5.48 11.11 -16.00
CA ARG A 289 4.83 9.89 -16.51
C ARG A 289 5.60 8.62 -16.14
N VAL A 290 6.83 8.76 -15.67
CA VAL A 290 7.71 7.66 -15.28
C VAL A 290 8.15 7.86 -13.84
N VAL A 291 7.80 6.92 -12.95
CA VAL A 291 8.50 6.80 -11.66
C VAL A 291 9.67 5.85 -11.87
N TYR A 292 10.86 6.30 -11.51
CA TYR A 292 12.04 5.43 -11.39
C TYR A 292 12.33 5.17 -9.91
N PHE A 293 12.51 3.91 -9.53
CA PHE A 293 12.75 3.49 -8.16
C PHE A 293 13.91 2.50 -8.12
N SER A 294 14.99 2.80 -7.40
CA SER A 294 16.22 1.99 -7.38
C SER A 294 16.70 1.64 -5.97
N ILE A 295 16.99 0.36 -5.71
CA ILE A 295 17.53 -0.14 -4.43
C ILE A 295 18.95 -0.68 -4.61
N HIS A 296 19.94 0.16 -4.32
CA HIS A 296 21.34 -0.11 -4.67
C HIS A 296 22.30 0.04 -3.46
N ARG A 297 23.39 -0.73 -3.47
CA ARG A 297 24.55 -0.51 -2.60
C ARG A 297 25.12 0.88 -2.88
N TYR A 298 25.47 1.61 -1.82
CA TYR A 298 25.94 2.99 -1.91
C TYR A 298 27.09 3.26 -0.95
N GLU A 299 26.95 2.83 0.31
CA GLU A 299 27.97 3.01 1.35
C GLU A 299 28.49 4.47 1.42
N HIS A 300 27.57 5.43 1.45
CA HIS A 300 27.87 6.87 1.37
C HIS A 300 28.67 7.30 0.13
N GLY A 301 28.42 6.64 -1.01
CA GLY A 301 29.12 6.86 -2.27
C GLY A 301 30.50 6.20 -2.36
N GLU A 302 30.90 5.36 -1.39
CA GLU A 302 32.14 4.56 -1.48
C GLU A 302 31.99 3.38 -2.47
N PHE A 303 30.76 2.90 -2.71
CA PHE A 303 30.48 1.88 -3.72
C PHE A 303 30.26 2.47 -5.13
N TRP A 304 30.59 1.69 -6.15
CA TRP A 304 30.43 2.04 -7.56
C TRP A 304 28.94 2.23 -7.94
N PRO A 305 28.55 3.22 -8.78
CA PRO A 305 29.37 4.12 -9.60
C PRO A 305 29.85 5.39 -8.88
N ASN A 306 29.88 5.42 -7.54
CA ASN A 306 30.44 6.51 -6.72
C ASN A 306 29.79 7.90 -6.93
N LEU A 307 28.59 7.97 -7.52
CA LEU A 307 27.89 9.22 -7.83
C LEU A 307 27.11 9.77 -6.63
N ARG A 308 27.16 11.08 -6.40
CA ARG A 308 26.31 11.77 -5.41
C ARG A 308 24.83 11.66 -5.79
N GLU A 309 24.58 11.62 -7.09
CA GLU A 309 23.29 11.58 -7.75
C GLU A 309 22.49 10.30 -7.45
N SER A 310 23.12 9.30 -6.82
CA SER A 310 22.49 8.08 -6.29
C SER A 310 21.91 8.27 -4.88
N ASP A 311 22.13 9.40 -4.21
CA ASP A 311 21.64 9.59 -2.83
C ASP A 311 20.13 9.90 -2.77
N PHE A 312 19.51 9.65 -1.61
CA PHE A 312 18.04 9.71 -1.37
C PHE A 312 17.39 11.10 -1.56
N HIS A 313 18.19 12.12 -1.88
CA HIS A 313 17.76 13.52 -2.02
C HIS A 313 17.86 14.05 -3.47
N TYR A 314 18.21 13.19 -4.43
CA TYR A 314 18.12 13.44 -5.87
C TYR A 314 16.80 12.88 -6.42
N ILE A 315 15.76 13.71 -6.36
CA ILE A 315 14.36 13.27 -6.51
C ILE A 315 13.72 13.58 -7.88
N GLY A 316 14.53 13.98 -8.87
CA GLY A 316 14.04 14.56 -10.13
C GLY A 316 14.13 16.08 -10.14
N ASP A 317 13.91 16.70 -11.31
CA ASP A 317 13.89 18.15 -11.53
C ASP A 317 12.71 18.56 -12.44
N GLU A 318 12.44 19.87 -12.51
CA GLU A 318 11.37 20.48 -13.32
C GLU A 318 9.97 19.89 -13.07
N LEU A 319 9.46 19.06 -13.99
CA LEU A 319 8.15 18.39 -13.85
C LEU A 319 8.27 17.00 -13.22
N GLY A 320 9.48 16.42 -13.19
CA GLY A 320 9.78 15.13 -12.57
C GLY A 320 10.20 15.22 -11.10
N GLU A 321 10.21 16.42 -10.51
CA GLU A 321 10.55 16.61 -9.08
C GLU A 321 9.60 15.79 -8.18
N GLY A 322 10.17 14.81 -7.47
CA GLY A 322 9.46 13.84 -6.64
C GLY A 322 9.25 12.46 -7.29
N TYR A 323 9.60 12.25 -8.57
CA TYR A 323 9.34 10.99 -9.30
C TYR A 323 10.57 10.07 -9.40
N ASN A 324 11.73 10.46 -8.85
CA ASN A 324 12.94 9.64 -8.82
C ASN A 324 13.29 9.18 -7.40
N PHE A 325 13.08 7.89 -7.10
CA PHE A 325 13.29 7.29 -5.79
C PHE A 325 14.61 6.51 -5.72
N ASN A 326 15.62 7.09 -5.08
CA ASN A 326 16.85 6.39 -4.74
C ASN A 326 16.79 5.85 -3.31
N VAL A 327 17.05 4.55 -3.12
CA VAL A 327 17.11 3.88 -1.82
C VAL A 327 18.54 3.37 -1.56
N PRO A 328 19.46 4.26 -1.14
CA PRO A 328 20.88 3.93 -1.00
C PRO A 328 21.17 3.05 0.23
N LEU A 329 21.63 1.82 -0.01
CA LEU A 329 22.04 0.90 1.04
C LEU A 329 23.45 1.29 1.56
N ASN A 330 23.48 1.84 2.77
CA ASN A 330 24.69 2.40 3.38
C ASN A 330 25.56 1.37 4.13
N LYS A 331 25.26 0.07 3.98
CA LYS A 331 26.06 -1.08 4.45
C LYS A 331 25.80 -2.27 3.53
N THR A 332 26.77 -3.19 3.45
CA THR A 332 26.57 -4.56 2.96
C THR A 332 25.73 -5.41 3.92
N GLY A 333 25.40 -6.64 3.52
CA GLY A 333 24.73 -7.62 4.39
C GLY A 333 23.21 -7.48 4.51
N MET A 334 22.56 -6.64 3.70
CA MET A 334 21.10 -6.44 3.73
C MET A 334 20.35 -7.74 3.43
N THR A 335 19.29 -8.01 4.19
CA THR A 335 18.58 -9.30 4.22
C THR A 335 17.26 -9.27 3.44
N ASN A 336 16.55 -10.40 3.41
CA ASN A 336 15.14 -10.47 3.00
C ASN A 336 14.29 -9.40 3.72
N ALA A 337 14.51 -9.20 5.03
CA ALA A 337 13.71 -8.32 5.86
C ALA A 337 13.92 -6.84 5.52
N ASP A 338 15.17 -6.45 5.21
CA ASP A 338 15.49 -5.09 4.77
C ASP A 338 14.78 -4.75 3.44
N TYR A 339 14.86 -5.65 2.45
CA TYR A 339 14.23 -5.43 1.14
C TYR A 339 12.69 -5.46 1.19
N ILE A 340 12.08 -6.38 1.98
CA ILE A 340 10.64 -6.41 2.20
C ILE A 340 10.16 -5.12 2.88
N ALA A 341 10.92 -4.57 3.83
CA ALA A 341 10.60 -3.30 4.46
C ALA A 341 10.67 -2.11 3.48
N ILE A 342 11.68 -2.04 2.59
CA ILE A 342 11.73 -1.01 1.53
C ILE A 342 10.46 -1.06 0.66
N PHE A 343 10.01 -2.27 0.31
CA PHE A 343 8.79 -2.46 -0.47
C PHE A 343 7.54 -2.01 0.29
N GLN A 344 7.38 -2.43 1.56
CA GLN A 344 6.19 -2.12 2.38
C GLN A 344 6.11 -0.66 2.82
N GLN A 345 7.26 0.00 3.07
CA GLN A 345 7.34 1.34 3.64
C GLN A 345 7.51 2.46 2.60
N VAL A 346 7.98 2.14 1.39
CA VAL A 346 8.26 3.14 0.34
C VAL A 346 7.60 2.76 -0.99
N LEU A 347 8.01 1.66 -1.61
CA LEU A 347 7.58 1.34 -2.99
C LEU A 347 6.07 1.15 -3.12
N LEU A 348 5.45 0.34 -2.26
CA LEU A 348 4.03 0.00 -2.36
C LEU A 348 3.10 1.15 -1.95
N PRO A 349 3.36 1.95 -0.89
CA PRO A 349 2.61 3.17 -0.61
C PRO A 349 2.57 4.14 -1.81
N MET A 350 3.73 4.42 -2.41
CA MET A 350 3.82 5.30 -3.58
C MET A 350 3.15 4.67 -4.82
N ALA A 351 3.39 3.39 -5.10
CA ALA A 351 2.86 2.76 -6.32
C ALA A 351 1.33 2.63 -6.29
N TYR A 352 0.72 2.51 -5.10
CA TYR A 352 -0.73 2.57 -4.93
C TYR A 352 -1.31 3.99 -5.03
N GLU A 353 -0.53 5.04 -4.78
CA GLU A 353 -0.93 6.43 -5.07
C GLU A 353 -0.76 6.78 -6.57
N PHE A 354 0.34 6.34 -7.18
CA PHE A 354 0.68 6.57 -8.61
C PHE A 354 -0.26 5.81 -9.56
N GLN A 355 -0.74 4.63 -9.16
CA GLN A 355 -1.55 3.73 -9.98
C GLN A 355 -0.94 3.52 -11.38
N PRO A 356 0.23 2.86 -11.51
CA PRO A 356 0.86 2.64 -12.81
C PRO A 356 -0.01 1.78 -13.74
N ASP A 357 0.03 2.05 -15.05
CA ASP A 357 -0.62 1.25 -16.10
C ASP A 357 0.34 0.30 -16.85
N LEU A 358 1.64 0.38 -16.53
CA LEU A 358 2.69 -0.59 -16.87
C LEU A 358 3.75 -0.59 -15.75
N ILE A 359 4.27 -1.77 -15.40
CA ILE A 359 5.47 -1.91 -14.56
C ILE A 359 6.58 -2.61 -15.35
N ILE A 360 7.80 -2.09 -15.26
CA ILE A 360 9.01 -2.75 -15.77
C ILE A 360 9.98 -2.93 -14.61
N VAL A 361 10.55 -4.12 -14.47
CA VAL A 361 11.57 -4.43 -13.47
C VAL A 361 12.92 -4.54 -14.15
N SER A 362 13.85 -3.63 -13.84
CA SER A 362 15.29 -3.81 -14.09
C SER A 362 15.79 -4.81 -13.05
N ALA A 363 16.04 -6.03 -13.50
CA ALA A 363 16.13 -7.20 -12.65
C ALA A 363 17.56 -7.74 -12.58
N GLY A 364 18.39 -7.08 -11.78
CA GLY A 364 19.65 -7.63 -11.30
C GLY A 364 19.45 -8.72 -10.24
N TYR A 365 20.42 -9.63 -10.12
CA TYR A 365 20.45 -10.67 -9.09
C TYR A 365 21.79 -10.69 -8.35
N ASP A 366 22.39 -9.52 -8.16
CA ASP A 366 23.66 -9.26 -7.46
C ASP A 366 23.45 -8.78 -6.03
N ALA A 367 22.25 -8.33 -5.68
CA ALA A 367 21.80 -8.27 -4.29
C ALA A 367 21.49 -9.69 -3.72
N ALA A 368 21.55 -10.73 -4.55
CA ALA A 368 21.34 -12.10 -4.13
C ALA A 368 22.55 -12.67 -3.37
N LEU A 369 22.27 -13.53 -2.39
CA LEU A 369 23.23 -14.19 -1.52
C LEU A 369 24.42 -14.77 -2.30
N GLY A 370 25.63 -14.39 -1.90
CA GLY A 370 26.89 -14.91 -2.45
C GLY A 370 27.40 -14.18 -3.70
N CYS A 371 26.76 -13.11 -4.17
CA CYS A 371 27.33 -12.30 -5.25
C CYS A 371 28.59 -11.53 -4.80
N PRO A 372 29.68 -11.50 -5.61
CA PRO A 372 30.90 -10.77 -5.27
C PRO A 372 30.72 -9.25 -5.25
N GLU A 373 29.90 -8.68 -6.15
CA GLU A 373 29.70 -7.22 -6.25
C GLU A 373 28.84 -6.65 -5.12
N GLY A 374 27.68 -7.27 -4.86
CA GLY A 374 26.66 -6.69 -3.97
C GLY A 374 26.89 -6.94 -2.48
N GLU A 375 27.48 -8.07 -2.12
CA GLU A 375 27.68 -8.50 -0.71
C GLU A 375 26.41 -8.46 0.17
N MET A 376 25.23 -8.58 -0.44
CA MET A 376 23.93 -8.65 0.24
C MET A 376 23.51 -10.11 0.47
N LEU A 377 22.47 -10.31 1.29
CA LEU A 377 22.02 -11.62 1.80
C LEU A 377 20.60 -11.97 1.35
N ILE A 378 20.08 -11.36 0.28
CA ILE A 378 18.75 -11.72 -0.25
C ILE A 378 18.76 -13.18 -0.72
N THR A 379 17.81 -13.96 -0.21
CA THR A 379 17.62 -15.35 -0.65
C THR A 379 16.92 -15.37 -2.03
N PRO A 380 17.25 -16.33 -2.93
CA PRO A 380 16.57 -16.45 -4.23
C PRO A 380 15.04 -16.48 -4.16
N ALA A 381 14.46 -17.06 -3.09
CA ALA A 381 13.02 -17.09 -2.87
C ALA A 381 12.41 -15.67 -2.72
N CYS A 382 13.12 -14.72 -2.09
CA CYS A 382 12.61 -13.38 -1.78
C CYS A 382 12.18 -12.61 -3.04
N TYR A 383 12.89 -12.77 -4.16
CA TYR A 383 12.50 -12.17 -5.46
C TYR A 383 11.08 -12.55 -5.90
N SER A 384 10.58 -13.72 -5.50
CA SER A 384 9.17 -14.12 -5.69
C SER A 384 8.22 -13.19 -4.95
N HIS A 385 8.52 -12.84 -3.70
CA HIS A 385 7.68 -11.98 -2.87
C HIS A 385 7.71 -10.52 -3.34
N LEU A 386 8.91 -10.03 -3.71
CA LEU A 386 9.09 -8.69 -4.29
C LEU A 386 8.29 -8.55 -5.59
N LEU A 387 8.39 -9.50 -6.51
CA LEU A 387 7.58 -9.48 -7.73
C LEU A 387 6.09 -9.67 -7.44
N SER A 388 5.72 -10.59 -6.54
CA SER A 388 4.32 -10.91 -6.25
C SER A 388 3.56 -9.69 -5.72
N SER A 389 4.18 -8.80 -4.96
CA SER A 389 3.50 -7.56 -4.54
C SER A 389 3.15 -6.67 -5.73
N LEU A 390 4.03 -6.56 -6.72
CA LEU A 390 3.84 -5.75 -7.93
C LEU A 390 2.78 -6.31 -8.88
N LEU A 391 2.58 -7.64 -8.92
CA LEU A 391 1.57 -8.29 -9.78
C LEU A 391 0.11 -7.87 -9.47
N SER A 392 -0.13 -7.24 -8.32
CA SER A 392 -1.44 -6.66 -7.96
C SER A 392 -1.74 -5.32 -8.67
N LEU A 393 -0.72 -4.62 -9.18
CA LEU A 393 -0.82 -3.31 -9.81
C LEU A 393 -0.83 -3.43 -11.34
N ALA A 394 -1.16 -2.34 -12.05
CA ALA A 394 -1.19 -2.26 -13.52
C ALA A 394 -2.02 -3.38 -14.21
N ASN A 395 -3.06 -3.90 -13.56
CA ASN A 395 -3.79 -5.12 -13.98
C ASN A 395 -2.86 -6.32 -14.26
N GLY A 396 -1.77 -6.45 -13.51
CA GLY A 396 -0.75 -7.49 -13.69
C GLY A 396 0.15 -7.31 -14.92
N LYS A 397 0.18 -6.13 -15.56
CA LYS A 397 1.07 -5.81 -16.68
C LYS A 397 2.49 -5.53 -16.20
N VAL A 398 3.27 -6.60 -16.02
CA VAL A 398 4.67 -6.53 -15.56
C VAL A 398 5.61 -7.14 -16.59
N ALA A 399 6.66 -6.42 -16.97
CA ALA A 399 7.78 -6.93 -17.75
C ALA A 399 9.04 -6.99 -16.88
N VAL A 400 9.72 -8.12 -16.83
CA VAL A 400 10.98 -8.32 -16.08
C VAL A 400 12.13 -8.38 -17.08
N VAL A 401 13.19 -7.61 -16.87
CA VAL A 401 14.30 -7.46 -17.81
C VAL A 401 15.62 -7.74 -17.09
N LEU A 402 16.37 -8.75 -17.52
CA LEU A 402 17.62 -9.14 -16.86
C LEU A 402 18.70 -8.05 -16.99
N GLU A 403 19.23 -7.60 -15.85
CA GLU A 403 20.36 -6.64 -15.76
C GLU A 403 21.61 -7.37 -15.23
N GLY A 404 22.05 -7.11 -13.99
CA GLY A 404 23.21 -7.70 -13.32
C GLY A 404 22.98 -9.02 -12.59
N GLY A 405 23.83 -9.33 -11.61
CA GLY A 405 23.91 -10.64 -10.92
C GLY A 405 25.05 -11.51 -11.42
N TYR A 406 25.99 -11.85 -10.53
CA TYR A 406 27.28 -12.47 -10.89
C TYR A 406 27.61 -13.76 -10.12
N CYS A 407 26.94 -14.05 -9.00
CA CYS A 407 26.90 -15.42 -8.48
C CYS A 407 25.94 -16.26 -9.33
N LEU A 408 26.49 -16.97 -10.32
CA LEU A 408 25.72 -17.76 -11.32
C LEU A 408 24.64 -18.64 -10.72
N LYS A 409 24.88 -19.22 -9.53
CA LYS A 409 23.94 -20.11 -8.82
C LYS A 409 22.77 -19.35 -8.19
N SER A 410 23.06 -18.21 -7.57
CA SER A 410 22.05 -17.34 -6.94
C SER A 410 21.21 -16.61 -8.00
N LEU A 411 21.87 -16.14 -9.07
CA LEU A 411 21.24 -15.60 -10.28
C LEU A 411 20.27 -16.61 -10.93
N ALA A 412 20.75 -17.82 -11.21
CA ALA A 412 19.94 -18.82 -11.91
C ALA A 412 18.71 -19.24 -11.10
N GLU A 413 18.85 -19.42 -9.79
CA GLU A 413 17.70 -19.71 -8.92
C GLU A 413 16.75 -18.51 -8.83
N GLY A 414 17.26 -17.32 -8.55
CA GLY A 414 16.45 -16.11 -8.39
C GLY A 414 15.64 -15.78 -9.64
N ALA A 415 16.28 -15.79 -10.81
CA ALA A 415 15.62 -15.55 -12.09
C ALA A 415 14.56 -16.61 -12.43
N ALA A 416 14.82 -17.90 -12.14
CA ALA A 416 13.84 -18.96 -12.36
C ALA A 416 12.64 -18.85 -11.39
N LEU A 417 12.86 -18.45 -10.13
CA LEU A 417 11.77 -18.22 -9.17
C LEU A 417 10.95 -16.96 -9.52
N THR A 418 11.59 -15.91 -10.06
CA THR A 418 10.90 -14.75 -10.66
C THR A 418 10.01 -15.20 -11.83
N LEU A 419 10.51 -16.03 -12.77
CA LEU A 419 9.71 -16.55 -13.88
C LEU A 419 8.56 -17.44 -13.41
N ARG A 420 8.80 -18.32 -12.41
CA ARG A 420 7.77 -19.16 -11.78
C ARG A 420 6.67 -18.31 -11.12
N THR A 421 7.04 -17.17 -10.55
CA THR A 421 6.10 -16.18 -9.98
C THR A 421 5.32 -15.45 -11.07
N LEU A 422 5.97 -15.00 -12.16
CA LEU A 422 5.29 -14.42 -13.33
C LEU A 422 4.22 -15.38 -13.89
N LEU A 423 4.49 -16.69 -13.90
CA LEU A 423 3.59 -17.75 -14.35
C LEU A 423 2.36 -17.96 -13.43
N GLY A 424 2.33 -17.37 -12.22
CA GLY A 424 1.19 -17.42 -11.31
C GLY A 424 1.14 -18.65 -10.38
N ASP A 425 2.31 -19.21 -10.06
CA ASP A 425 2.51 -20.23 -9.01
C ASP A 425 2.74 -19.57 -7.64
N PRO A 426 2.50 -20.25 -6.50
CA PRO A 426 2.64 -19.65 -5.16
C PRO A 426 4.09 -19.25 -4.83
N CYS A 427 4.28 -18.18 -4.05
CA CYS A 427 5.61 -17.81 -3.54
C CYS A 427 6.16 -18.91 -2.60
N PRO A 428 7.41 -19.38 -2.76
CA PRO A 428 7.99 -20.36 -1.83
C PRO A 428 8.07 -19.79 -0.40
N VAL A 429 7.95 -20.64 0.63
CA VAL A 429 8.04 -20.17 2.02
C VAL A 429 9.44 -19.61 2.31
N LEU A 430 9.50 -18.36 2.80
CA LEU A 430 10.76 -17.78 3.30
C LEU A 430 11.20 -18.44 4.60
N GLN A 431 12.50 -18.38 4.86
CA GLN A 431 13.04 -18.63 6.21
C GLN A 431 12.52 -17.54 7.16
N THR A 432 12.52 -17.80 8.46
CA THR A 432 12.23 -16.78 9.49
C THR A 432 13.04 -15.53 9.21
N LEU A 433 12.38 -14.37 9.13
CA LEU A 433 13.02 -13.12 8.79
C LEU A 433 13.90 -12.63 9.93
N ASP A 434 15.10 -12.17 9.58
CA ASP A 434 15.94 -11.34 10.45
C ASP A 434 15.23 -10.03 10.81
N LEU A 435 15.72 -9.31 11.83
CA LEU A 435 15.22 -7.95 12.09
C LEU A 435 15.78 -6.96 11.06
N PRO A 436 14.96 -6.09 10.43
CA PRO A 436 15.46 -5.08 9.52
C PRO A 436 16.49 -4.18 10.20
N SER A 437 17.58 -3.89 9.50
CA SER A 437 18.72 -3.18 10.07
C SER A 437 18.37 -1.72 10.42
N LEU A 438 19.03 -1.18 11.46
CA LEU A 438 18.95 0.26 11.76
C LEU A 438 19.42 1.11 10.56
N SER A 439 20.33 0.57 9.74
CA SER A 439 20.81 1.24 8.53
C SER A 439 19.75 1.36 7.44
N ILE A 440 18.87 0.35 7.26
CA ILE A 440 17.77 0.46 6.31
C ILE A 440 16.63 1.31 6.86
N ARG A 441 16.40 1.29 8.19
CA ARG A 441 15.46 2.20 8.85
C ARG A 441 15.82 3.66 8.59
N ASP A 442 17.08 4.03 8.82
CA ASP A 442 17.52 5.42 8.64
C ASP A 442 17.49 5.84 7.16
N THR A 443 17.78 4.91 6.24
CA THR A 443 17.62 5.11 4.78
C THR A 443 16.16 5.28 4.38
N ILE A 444 15.24 4.41 4.81
CA ILE A 444 13.80 4.49 4.52
C ILE A 444 13.23 5.82 5.03
N LEU A 445 13.54 6.21 6.27
CA LEU A 445 13.07 7.48 6.85
C LEU A 445 13.63 8.70 6.11
N ASN A 446 14.87 8.63 5.62
CA ASN A 446 15.47 9.64 4.75
C ASN A 446 14.73 9.76 3.40
N VAL A 447 14.41 8.63 2.75
CA VAL A 447 13.67 8.61 1.47
C VAL A 447 12.25 9.15 1.65
N ILE A 448 11.52 8.68 2.68
CA ILE A 448 10.17 9.18 3.02
C ILE A 448 10.22 10.69 3.28
N TYR A 449 11.22 11.19 4.01
CA TYR A 449 11.39 12.62 4.28
C TYR A 449 11.59 13.44 3.00
N SER A 450 12.43 13.00 2.04
CA SER A 450 12.59 13.69 0.76
C SER A 450 11.30 13.74 -0.06
N HIS A 451 10.50 12.67 -0.04
CA HIS A 451 9.33 12.50 -0.92
C HIS A 451 7.99 12.96 -0.30
N LYS A 452 7.93 13.17 1.03
CA LYS A 452 6.76 13.67 1.77
C LYS A 452 6.10 14.93 1.20
N PRO A 453 6.81 15.92 0.63
CA PRO A 453 6.17 17.09 0.02
C PRO A 453 5.37 16.78 -1.26
N TYR A 454 5.64 15.65 -1.92
CA TYR A 454 5.15 15.32 -3.27
C TYR A 454 4.09 14.20 -3.24
N TRP A 455 4.20 13.25 -2.31
CA TRP A 455 3.33 12.07 -2.20
C TRP A 455 2.50 12.05 -0.91
N LYS A 456 1.18 11.89 -1.05
CA LYS A 456 0.20 11.86 0.05
C LYS A 456 0.37 10.64 0.95
N CYS A 457 0.84 9.52 0.39
CA CYS A 457 1.14 8.28 1.10
C CYS A 457 2.24 8.41 2.17
N TYR A 458 2.95 9.54 2.22
CA TYR A 458 3.93 9.88 3.27
C TYR A 458 3.51 11.09 4.13
N GLN A 459 2.45 11.80 3.75
CA GLN A 459 2.05 13.04 4.42
C GLN A 459 1.52 12.81 5.83
N TYR A 460 1.06 11.60 6.15
CA TYR A 460 0.61 11.20 7.50
C TYR A 460 1.75 10.88 8.49
N GLN A 461 3.00 10.72 8.06
CA GLN A 461 4.13 10.46 8.97
C GLN A 461 4.29 11.63 9.98
N ASP A 462 4.33 11.33 11.29
CA ASP A 462 4.50 12.32 12.37
C ASP A 462 5.70 13.27 12.10
N THR A 463 5.64 14.53 12.55
CA THR A 463 6.76 15.48 12.41
C THR A 463 7.09 16.23 13.70
N HIS A 464 8.36 16.64 13.85
CA HIS A 464 8.85 17.44 14.97
C HIS A 464 9.64 18.67 14.47
N SER A 465 9.77 19.72 15.30
CA SER A 465 10.69 20.83 15.02
C SER A 465 12.05 20.56 15.65
N ILE A 466 13.12 20.76 14.88
CA ILE A 466 14.51 20.57 15.35
C ILE A 466 14.84 21.48 16.56
N ASN A 467 14.20 22.64 16.64
CA ASN A 467 14.41 23.60 17.73
C ASN A 467 13.57 23.30 18.99
N SER A 468 12.73 22.26 18.98
CA SER A 468 11.86 21.92 20.11
C SER A 468 12.61 21.07 21.15
N VAL A 469 12.63 21.53 22.39
CA VAL A 469 13.12 20.76 23.54
C VAL A 469 12.21 19.54 23.72
N ALA A 470 12.77 18.34 23.65
CA ALA A 470 12.04 17.12 23.94
C ALA A 470 11.85 16.96 25.46
N HIS A 471 10.66 16.57 25.89
CA HIS A 471 10.27 16.49 27.29
C HIS A 471 10.47 15.10 27.92
N SER A 472 10.83 14.08 27.12
CA SER A 472 11.13 12.73 27.62
C SER A 472 12.20 12.01 26.80
N LYS A 473 12.84 10.97 27.39
CA LYS A 473 13.78 10.10 26.66
C LYS A 473 13.11 9.36 25.49
N GLU A 474 11.85 8.93 25.64
CA GLU A 474 11.11 8.25 24.57
C GLU A 474 10.81 9.21 23.40
N GLU A 475 10.47 10.46 23.68
CA GLU A 475 10.28 11.47 22.63
C GLU A 475 11.56 11.69 21.81
N ILE A 476 12.73 11.71 22.47
CA ILE A 476 14.03 11.78 21.77
C ILE A 476 14.25 10.52 20.92
N ALA A 477 13.99 9.33 21.48
CA ALA A 477 14.20 8.06 20.79
C ALA A 477 13.28 7.83 19.57
N ASN A 478 12.12 8.49 19.52
CA ASN A 478 11.19 8.42 18.38
C ASN A 478 11.42 9.51 17.32
N ARG A 479 12.38 10.43 17.47
CA ARG A 479 12.71 11.48 16.47
C ARG A 479 13.78 10.99 15.48
N HIS A 480 13.53 11.15 14.17
CA HIS A 480 14.53 10.85 13.13
C HIS A 480 15.43 12.05 12.81
N VAL A 481 16.72 11.82 12.56
CA VAL A 481 17.68 12.86 12.17
C VAL A 481 18.17 12.60 10.74
N VAL A 482 17.77 13.47 9.82
CA VAL A 482 18.17 13.37 8.41
C VAL A 482 19.63 13.79 8.26
N MET A 483 20.47 12.84 7.88
CA MET A 483 21.89 13.05 7.59
C MET A 483 22.18 12.68 6.12
N MET A 484 22.90 13.56 5.43
CA MET A 484 23.51 13.27 4.13
C MET A 484 25.02 13.13 4.33
N THR A 485 25.63 12.15 3.68
CA THR A 485 27.08 11.89 3.78
C THR A 485 27.55 11.29 2.48
N PHE A 486 28.57 11.91 1.89
CA PHE A 486 29.22 11.43 0.67
C PHE A 486 30.73 11.42 0.89
N LYS A 487 31.35 10.26 0.63
CA LYS A 487 32.78 10.01 0.74
C LYS A 487 33.41 9.60 -0.60
N GLY A 488 32.59 9.39 -1.63
CA GLY A 488 33.01 8.88 -2.93
C GLY A 488 34.02 9.74 -3.68
N SER A 489 34.61 9.16 -4.71
CA SER A 489 35.59 9.81 -5.58
C SER A 489 34.95 10.30 -6.88
N GLU A 490 34.99 11.62 -7.11
CA GLU A 490 34.57 12.24 -8.38
C GLU A 490 35.68 12.15 -9.48
N ILE A 491 36.75 11.39 -9.25
CA ILE A 491 37.90 11.31 -10.16
C ILE A 491 37.59 10.34 -11.31
N LYS A 492 37.08 10.88 -12.41
CA LYS A 492 36.99 10.15 -13.68
C LYS A 492 38.39 9.92 -14.26
N LEU A 493 38.69 8.68 -14.66
CA LEU A 493 39.98 8.30 -15.22
C LEU A 493 40.02 8.53 -16.75
N GLU A 494 41.20 8.79 -17.30
CA GLU A 494 41.43 8.80 -18.76
C GLU A 494 41.48 7.38 -19.35
N LYS A 495 41.82 6.38 -18.50
CA LYS A 495 41.76 4.96 -18.82
C LYS A 495 41.34 4.14 -17.60
N TYR A 496 40.60 3.07 -17.85
CA TYR A 496 40.15 2.08 -16.88
C TYR A 496 40.88 0.75 -17.12
N ASP A 497 41.11 -0.02 -16.05
CA ASP A 497 41.70 -1.35 -16.14
C ASP A 497 40.67 -2.35 -16.70
N THR A 498 41.13 -3.20 -17.63
CA THR A 498 40.30 -4.09 -18.46
C THR A 498 40.40 -5.58 -18.06
N ARG A 499 41.19 -5.90 -17.03
CA ARG A 499 41.53 -7.28 -16.61
C ARG A 499 41.63 -7.34 -15.08
N ASN A 500 41.00 -8.34 -14.45
CA ASN A 500 40.97 -8.51 -12.98
C ASN A 500 40.47 -7.27 -12.22
N CYS A 501 39.63 -6.44 -12.85
CA CYS A 501 39.17 -5.14 -12.35
C CYS A 501 37.89 -5.22 -11.50
N TYR A 502 37.65 -6.37 -10.85
CA TYR A 502 36.41 -6.75 -10.18
C TYR A 502 36.72 -7.47 -8.85
N PRO A 503 35.83 -7.42 -7.84
CA PRO A 503 36.03 -8.11 -6.57
C PRO A 503 36.09 -9.64 -6.73
N ILE A 504 37.06 -10.25 -6.06
CA ILE A 504 37.24 -11.70 -6.01
C ILE A 504 37.02 -12.15 -4.56
N GLN A 505 35.99 -12.96 -4.31
CA GLN A 505 35.75 -13.55 -3.00
C GLN A 505 36.79 -14.63 -2.68
N SER A 506 37.11 -14.82 -1.40
CA SER A 506 37.99 -15.90 -0.97
C SER A 506 37.32 -17.27 -1.20
N LYS A 507 38.14 -18.32 -1.33
CA LYS A 507 37.68 -19.70 -1.54
C LYS A 507 36.79 -20.18 -0.39
N GLU A 508 37.11 -19.78 0.83
CA GLU A 508 36.37 -20.08 2.05
C GLU A 508 34.99 -19.43 2.04
N THR A 509 34.89 -18.18 1.59
CA THR A 509 33.61 -17.48 1.41
C THR A 509 32.76 -18.17 0.34
N LEU A 510 33.35 -18.52 -0.81
CA LEU A 510 32.65 -19.24 -1.88
C LEU A 510 32.11 -20.60 -1.43
N GLU A 511 32.89 -21.38 -0.67
CA GLU A 511 32.46 -22.68 -0.12
C GLU A 511 31.31 -22.53 0.90
N VAL A 512 31.36 -21.51 1.76
CA VAL A 512 30.28 -21.20 2.71
C VAL A 512 29.00 -20.76 1.99
N MET A 513 29.12 -19.88 0.99
CA MET A 513 27.97 -19.38 0.22
C MET A 513 27.36 -20.47 -0.67
N GLU A 514 28.17 -21.32 -1.31
CA GLU A 514 27.67 -22.47 -2.05
C GLU A 514 26.92 -23.45 -1.14
N LYS A 515 27.46 -23.75 0.07
CA LYS A 515 26.77 -24.59 1.04
C LYS A 515 25.41 -24.00 1.42
N LYS A 516 25.36 -22.72 1.82
CA LYS A 516 24.11 -22.04 2.20
C LYS A 516 23.10 -21.98 1.03
N LEU A 517 23.57 -21.78 -0.21
CA LEU A 517 22.71 -21.83 -1.40
C LEU A 517 22.17 -23.25 -1.68
N ASN A 518 22.98 -24.30 -1.51
CA ASN A 518 22.49 -25.69 -1.62
C ASN A 518 21.38 -25.96 -0.59
N GLU A 519 21.59 -25.58 0.66
CA GLU A 519 20.61 -25.75 1.74
C GLU A 519 19.31 -24.98 1.47
N LEU A 520 19.40 -23.72 1.01
CA LEU A 520 18.23 -22.91 0.61
C LEU A 520 17.47 -23.54 -0.56
N ILE A 521 18.15 -23.97 -1.62
CA ILE A 521 17.52 -24.60 -2.80
C ILE A 521 16.84 -25.92 -2.39
N GLN A 522 17.48 -26.73 -1.56
CA GLN A 522 16.91 -27.99 -1.05
C GLN A 522 15.68 -27.78 -0.16
N LEU A 523 15.63 -26.69 0.60
CA LEU A 523 14.50 -26.31 1.47
C LEU A 523 13.38 -25.54 0.72
N THR A 524 13.63 -25.10 -0.51
CA THR A 524 12.65 -24.31 -1.28
C THR A 524 11.51 -25.20 -1.76
N ASN A 525 10.35 -25.10 -1.11
CA ASN A 525 9.17 -25.84 -1.54
C ASN A 525 8.60 -25.26 -2.83
N LEU A 526 8.76 -26.00 -3.93
CA LEU A 526 8.23 -25.64 -5.25
C LEU A 526 6.88 -26.31 -5.59
N TYR A 527 6.29 -27.06 -4.65
CA TYR A 527 5.04 -27.78 -4.86
C TYR A 527 3.92 -26.84 -5.33
N LYS A 528 3.09 -27.39 -6.21
CA LYS A 528 1.90 -26.76 -6.78
C LYS A 528 0.77 -27.79 -6.79
N ALA A 529 -0.32 -27.46 -6.12
CA ALA A 529 -1.53 -28.30 -6.10
C ALA A 529 -2.12 -28.48 -7.52
N PRO A 530 -2.76 -29.63 -7.81
CA PRO A 530 -3.43 -29.86 -9.10
C PRO A 530 -4.62 -28.92 -9.32
N HIS A 531 -5.28 -28.45 -8.25
CA HIS A 531 -6.31 -27.42 -8.30
C HIS A 531 -5.83 -26.13 -7.62
N LYS A 532 -6.05 -24.97 -8.24
CA LYS A 532 -5.58 -23.69 -7.67
C LYS A 532 -6.51 -23.15 -6.58
N VAL A 533 -7.83 -23.28 -6.76
CA VAL A 533 -8.83 -22.81 -5.80
C VAL A 533 -9.91 -23.88 -5.67
N CYS A 534 -10.33 -24.19 -4.45
CA CYS A 534 -11.55 -24.93 -4.18
C CYS A 534 -12.66 -24.04 -3.62
N ILE A 535 -13.91 -24.46 -3.81
CA ILE A 535 -15.09 -23.78 -3.28
C ILE A 535 -15.98 -24.82 -2.61
N VAL A 536 -16.45 -24.51 -1.39
CA VAL A 536 -17.58 -25.24 -0.77
C VAL A 536 -18.79 -24.32 -0.68
N TYR A 537 -19.93 -24.88 -1.05
CA TYR A 537 -21.26 -24.34 -0.84
C TYR A 537 -22.23 -25.53 -0.67
N ASP A 538 -23.18 -25.41 0.28
CA ASP A 538 -24.23 -26.42 0.49
C ASP A 538 -25.55 -25.72 0.83
N GLU A 539 -26.58 -25.98 0.02
CA GLU A 539 -27.91 -25.39 0.16
C GLU A 539 -28.58 -25.66 1.52
N LYS A 540 -28.18 -26.71 2.26
CA LYS A 540 -28.71 -27.00 3.59
C LYS A 540 -28.39 -25.90 4.61
N MET A 541 -27.34 -25.09 4.36
CA MET A 541 -27.06 -23.89 5.15
C MET A 541 -28.12 -22.78 4.97
N GLN A 542 -28.93 -22.81 3.91
CA GLN A 542 -30.04 -21.87 3.73
C GLN A 542 -31.23 -22.13 4.66
N LYS A 543 -31.33 -23.31 5.29
CA LYS A 543 -32.49 -23.65 6.13
C LYS A 543 -32.57 -22.86 7.43
N HIS A 544 -31.44 -22.45 8.00
CA HIS A 544 -31.42 -21.58 9.16
C HIS A 544 -31.92 -20.18 8.77
N CYS A 545 -33.13 -19.80 9.18
CA CYS A 545 -33.73 -18.49 8.90
C CYS A 545 -34.56 -17.97 10.06
N ASN A 546 -34.72 -16.65 10.16
CA ASN A 546 -35.56 -16.03 11.17
C ASN A 546 -37.04 -16.09 10.75
N ILE A 547 -37.81 -17.03 11.33
CA ILE A 547 -39.24 -17.21 11.02
C ILE A 547 -40.10 -16.03 11.52
N SER A 548 -39.57 -15.20 12.43
CA SER A 548 -40.32 -14.10 13.05
C SER A 548 -40.10 -12.74 12.37
N ASP A 549 -39.00 -12.60 11.63
CA ASP A 549 -38.62 -11.36 10.95
C ASP A 549 -37.91 -11.65 9.61
N ASN A 550 -38.60 -11.34 8.51
CA ASN A 550 -38.08 -11.47 7.15
C ASN A 550 -37.14 -10.31 6.73
N SER A 551 -37.03 -9.25 7.53
CA SER A 551 -36.13 -8.11 7.26
C SER A 551 -34.71 -8.31 7.82
N HIS A 552 -34.52 -9.35 8.65
CA HIS A 552 -33.24 -9.67 9.30
C HIS A 552 -32.06 -9.70 8.31
N PRO A 553 -30.91 -9.05 8.62
CA PRO A 553 -29.82 -8.84 7.68
C PRO A 553 -29.08 -10.14 7.33
N GLU A 554 -28.77 -10.95 8.34
CA GLU A 554 -28.24 -12.30 8.13
C GLU A 554 -29.39 -13.20 7.65
N LYS A 555 -29.35 -13.58 6.36
CA LYS A 555 -30.44 -14.25 5.65
C LYS A 555 -29.93 -15.26 4.61
N PRO A 556 -30.68 -16.35 4.33
CA PRO A 556 -30.25 -17.43 3.43
C PRO A 556 -29.73 -16.99 2.06
N ASN A 557 -30.32 -15.94 1.49
CA ASN A 557 -29.98 -15.45 0.15
C ASN A 557 -28.52 -14.93 0.04
N ARG A 558 -27.82 -14.66 1.16
CA ARG A 558 -26.42 -14.22 1.16
C ARG A 558 -25.52 -15.20 0.42
N ILE A 559 -25.48 -16.46 0.88
CA ILE A 559 -24.67 -17.51 0.24
C ILE A 559 -25.17 -17.88 -1.15
N PHE A 560 -26.49 -17.83 -1.37
CA PHE A 560 -27.08 -18.14 -2.67
C PHE A 560 -26.65 -17.15 -3.76
N SER A 561 -26.72 -15.84 -3.48
CA SER A 561 -26.31 -14.82 -4.45
C SER A 561 -24.80 -14.81 -4.70
N ILE A 562 -23.96 -15.07 -3.69
CA ILE A 562 -22.52 -15.24 -3.89
C ILE A 562 -22.25 -16.43 -4.83
N TYR A 563 -22.84 -17.60 -4.54
CA TYR A 563 -22.68 -18.79 -5.36
C TYR A 563 -23.22 -18.58 -6.79
N LYS A 564 -24.38 -17.93 -6.93
CA LYS A 564 -24.99 -17.62 -8.23
C LYS A 564 -24.13 -16.65 -9.04
N ASN A 565 -23.57 -15.62 -8.41
CA ASN A 565 -22.64 -14.69 -9.04
C ASN A 565 -21.32 -15.37 -9.46
N HIS A 566 -20.88 -16.42 -8.75
CA HIS A 566 -19.75 -17.27 -9.18
C HIS A 566 -20.12 -18.18 -10.36
N GLU A 567 -21.38 -18.65 -10.46
CA GLU A 567 -21.87 -19.44 -11.59
C GLU A 567 -21.97 -18.59 -12.86
N GLU A 568 -22.60 -17.41 -12.77
CA GLU A 568 -22.86 -16.50 -13.89
C GLU A 568 -21.58 -15.94 -14.50
N HIS A 569 -20.54 -15.75 -13.69
CA HIS A 569 -19.23 -15.24 -14.13
C HIS A 569 -18.19 -16.34 -14.36
N GLY A 570 -18.63 -17.60 -14.46
CA GLY A 570 -17.80 -18.71 -14.93
C GLY A 570 -16.70 -19.15 -13.94
N LEU A 571 -16.81 -18.81 -12.66
CA LEU A 571 -15.79 -19.12 -11.65
C LEU A 571 -15.92 -20.54 -11.11
N LEU A 572 -17.14 -21.06 -10.93
CA LEU A 572 -17.37 -22.42 -10.43
C LEU A 572 -16.71 -23.49 -11.32
N GLN A 573 -16.69 -23.26 -12.63
CA GLN A 573 -16.09 -24.14 -13.65
C GLN A 573 -14.55 -24.04 -13.70
N ARG A 574 -13.96 -23.05 -13.00
CA ARG A 574 -12.51 -22.81 -12.89
C ARG A 574 -11.94 -23.23 -11.53
N CYS A 575 -12.81 -23.56 -10.58
CA CYS A 575 -12.47 -23.99 -9.23
C CYS A 575 -12.82 -25.47 -9.02
N HIS A 576 -12.21 -26.09 -8.01
CA HIS A 576 -12.57 -27.45 -7.59
C HIS A 576 -13.75 -27.38 -6.61
N LEU A 577 -14.92 -27.87 -7.03
CA LEU A 577 -16.13 -27.85 -6.19
C LEU A 577 -16.11 -29.00 -5.19
N LEU A 578 -16.09 -28.67 -3.90
CA LEU A 578 -16.09 -29.61 -2.78
C LEU A 578 -17.49 -29.71 -2.16
N GLN A 579 -17.85 -30.91 -1.73
CA GLN A 579 -19.12 -31.19 -1.06
C GLN A 579 -19.03 -30.81 0.42
N GLY A 580 -19.95 -29.97 0.91
CA GLY A 580 -20.05 -29.64 2.34
C GLY A 580 -20.37 -30.87 3.20
N ARG A 581 -19.72 -30.98 4.36
CA ARG A 581 -19.93 -32.00 5.39
C ARG A 581 -20.37 -31.39 6.71
N ASN A 582 -20.95 -32.18 7.60
CA ASN A 582 -21.10 -31.79 9.00
C ASN A 582 -19.73 -31.80 9.71
N ALA A 583 -19.50 -30.84 10.60
CA ALA A 583 -18.54 -31.01 11.68
C ALA A 583 -19.05 -32.06 12.68
N THR A 584 -18.14 -32.81 13.30
CA THR A 584 -18.47 -33.72 14.40
C THR A 584 -18.50 -32.99 15.75
N ILE A 585 -18.99 -33.65 16.80
CA ILE A 585 -18.96 -33.09 18.16
C ILE A 585 -17.51 -32.94 18.63
N GLU A 586 -16.64 -33.88 18.27
CA GLU A 586 -15.20 -33.87 18.58
C GLU A 586 -14.49 -32.71 17.89
N GLU A 587 -14.82 -32.40 16.64
CA GLU A 587 -14.29 -31.22 15.92
C GLU A 587 -14.79 -29.90 16.53
N LEU A 588 -16.07 -29.80 16.91
CA LEU A 588 -16.57 -28.60 17.61
C LEU A 588 -15.96 -28.44 19.01
N SER A 589 -15.70 -29.54 19.72
CA SER A 589 -15.09 -29.57 21.06
C SER A 589 -13.60 -29.19 21.07
N LEU A 590 -12.99 -28.94 19.91
CA LEU A 590 -11.62 -28.39 19.83
C LEU A 590 -11.51 -27.01 20.51
N ILE A 591 -12.61 -26.25 20.54
CA ILE A 591 -12.69 -24.93 21.17
C ILE A 591 -13.95 -24.73 22.02
N HIS A 592 -15.10 -25.30 21.63
CA HIS A 592 -16.39 -25.04 22.29
C HIS A 592 -16.59 -25.93 23.53
N ALA A 593 -17.24 -25.37 24.54
CA ALA A 593 -17.72 -26.12 25.69
C ALA A 593 -18.82 -27.11 25.29
N ILE A 594 -18.79 -28.33 25.84
CA ILE A 594 -19.75 -29.39 25.48
C ILE A 594 -21.21 -28.97 25.79
N ASP A 595 -21.42 -28.18 26.83
CA ASP A 595 -22.74 -27.66 27.19
C ASP A 595 -23.29 -26.73 26.09
N HIS A 596 -22.48 -25.82 25.53
CA HIS A 596 -22.88 -24.98 24.39
C HIS A 596 -23.19 -25.81 23.14
N ILE A 597 -22.37 -26.82 22.85
CA ILE A 597 -22.61 -27.75 21.73
C ILE A 597 -23.96 -28.46 21.92
N ASP A 598 -24.26 -29.00 23.10
CA ASP A 598 -25.53 -29.67 23.39
C ASP A 598 -26.72 -28.70 23.45
N ASP A 599 -26.55 -27.45 23.90
CA ASP A 599 -27.57 -26.40 23.91
C ASP A 599 -28.00 -25.98 22.50
N ILE A 600 -27.04 -25.80 21.59
CA ILE A 600 -27.33 -25.56 20.17
C ILE A 600 -27.92 -26.82 19.51
N LYS A 601 -27.42 -28.02 19.82
CA LYS A 601 -27.94 -29.30 19.30
C LYS A 601 -29.39 -29.56 19.70
N ARG A 602 -29.78 -29.19 20.93
CA ARG A 602 -31.17 -29.28 21.43
C ARG A 602 -32.16 -28.46 20.61
N THR A 603 -31.76 -27.37 19.93
CA THR A 603 -32.64 -26.54 19.08
C THR A 603 -33.46 -27.34 18.06
N SER A 604 -32.88 -28.43 17.54
CA SER A 604 -33.55 -29.37 16.61
C SER A 604 -34.79 -30.07 17.15
N THR A 605 -35.04 -29.99 18.47
CA THR A 605 -36.18 -30.61 19.17
C THR A 605 -37.10 -29.60 19.85
N LEU A 606 -36.73 -28.32 19.88
CA LEU A 606 -37.47 -27.26 20.56
C LEU A 606 -38.58 -26.67 19.68
N LYS A 607 -39.66 -26.21 20.31
CA LYS A 607 -40.74 -25.46 19.64
C LYS A 607 -40.35 -24.00 19.47
N LEU A 608 -41.00 -23.31 18.53
CA LEU A 608 -40.67 -21.90 18.20
C LEU A 608 -40.63 -20.96 19.42
N LYS A 609 -41.51 -21.11 20.41
CA LYS A 609 -41.48 -20.30 21.65
C LYS A 609 -40.30 -20.63 22.58
N GLU A 610 -39.85 -21.87 22.57
CA GLU A 610 -38.71 -22.34 23.36
C GLU A 610 -37.40 -21.86 22.68
N LEU A 611 -37.34 -21.91 21.34
CA LEU A 611 -36.27 -21.31 20.51
C LEU A 611 -36.19 -19.78 20.67
N GLN A 612 -37.32 -19.07 20.61
CA GLN A 612 -37.38 -17.61 20.82
C GLN A 612 -36.89 -17.23 22.23
N LYS A 613 -37.19 -18.04 23.24
CA LYS A 613 -36.69 -17.81 24.60
C LYS A 613 -35.17 -18.01 24.68
N GLN A 614 -34.66 -19.15 24.22
CA GLN A 614 -33.22 -19.43 24.21
C GLN A 614 -32.44 -18.37 23.40
N ALA A 615 -33.00 -17.90 22.28
CA ALA A 615 -32.42 -16.82 21.49
C ALA A 615 -32.34 -15.49 22.27
N SER A 616 -33.31 -15.20 23.14
CA SER A 616 -33.29 -14.00 24.00
C SER A 616 -32.33 -14.09 25.19
N ASP A 617 -31.76 -15.27 25.46
CA ASP A 617 -30.67 -15.44 26.43
C ASP A 617 -29.28 -15.12 25.79
N TYR A 618 -29.23 -14.85 24.47
CA TYR A 618 -28.02 -14.51 23.69
C TYR A 618 -28.07 -13.07 23.13
N ASN A 619 -26.91 -12.45 22.90
CA ASN A 619 -26.85 -11.13 22.27
C ASN A 619 -26.95 -11.24 20.73
N SER A 620 -28.02 -10.70 20.16
CA SER A 620 -28.20 -10.55 18.71
C SER A 620 -28.10 -11.88 17.93
N VAL A 621 -28.77 -12.92 18.42
CA VAL A 621 -28.87 -14.25 17.78
C VAL A 621 -30.34 -14.59 17.53
N TYR A 622 -30.64 -15.29 16.43
CA TYR A 622 -31.92 -15.93 16.19
C TYR A 622 -31.73 -17.45 16.05
N LEU A 623 -32.75 -18.23 16.42
CA LEU A 623 -32.67 -19.70 16.39
C LEU A 623 -33.77 -20.31 15.52
N HIS A 624 -33.44 -21.42 14.88
CA HIS A 624 -34.27 -22.20 13.96
C HIS A 624 -34.14 -23.69 14.30
N PHE A 625 -35.12 -24.51 13.94
CA PHE A 625 -35.03 -25.96 14.17
C PHE A 625 -33.89 -26.62 13.34
N ASP A 626 -33.54 -26.06 12.19
CA ASP A 626 -32.35 -26.47 11.44
C ASP A 626 -31.03 -25.84 11.92
N THR A 627 -31.02 -24.92 12.93
CA THR A 627 -29.80 -24.17 13.34
C THR A 627 -28.61 -25.09 13.61
N TRP A 628 -28.79 -26.15 14.41
CA TRP A 628 -27.75 -27.16 14.64
C TRP A 628 -27.17 -27.71 13.34
N SER A 629 -28.04 -28.11 12.40
CA SER A 629 -27.60 -28.70 11.13
C SER A 629 -26.90 -27.70 10.21
N SER A 630 -27.41 -26.47 10.07
CA SER A 630 -26.76 -25.45 9.25
C SER A 630 -25.42 -25.01 9.86
N ALA A 631 -25.31 -24.88 11.18
CA ALA A 631 -24.05 -24.55 11.86
C ALA A 631 -23.02 -25.67 11.74
N CYS A 632 -23.42 -26.94 11.90
CA CYS A 632 -22.52 -28.08 11.67
C CYS A 632 -22.02 -28.13 10.22
N ILE A 633 -22.87 -27.81 9.24
CA ILE A 633 -22.46 -27.75 7.83
C ILE A 633 -21.58 -26.53 7.55
N SER A 634 -21.81 -25.39 8.20
CA SER A 634 -20.96 -24.20 8.10
C SER A 634 -19.51 -24.52 8.51
N ALA A 635 -19.33 -25.04 9.73
CA ALA A 635 -18.02 -25.44 10.25
C ALA A 635 -17.39 -26.58 9.43
N GLY A 636 -18.12 -27.67 9.19
CA GLY A 636 -17.59 -28.83 8.48
C GLY A 636 -17.26 -28.57 7.00
N SER A 637 -17.94 -27.61 6.37
CA SER A 637 -17.60 -27.11 5.03
C SER A 637 -16.25 -26.40 5.01
N LEU A 638 -15.96 -25.58 6.03
CA LEU A 638 -14.64 -24.95 6.15
C LEU A 638 -13.54 -25.99 6.44
N LEU A 639 -13.82 -26.97 7.30
CA LEU A 639 -12.88 -28.08 7.55
C LEU A 639 -12.58 -28.88 6.29
N GLN A 640 -13.56 -29.12 5.42
CA GLN A 640 -13.36 -29.81 4.15
C GLN A 640 -12.41 -29.04 3.19
N ILE A 641 -12.33 -27.71 3.30
CA ILE A 641 -11.34 -26.89 2.58
C ILE A 641 -9.97 -26.96 3.25
N VAL A 642 -9.91 -26.93 4.59
CA VAL A 642 -8.65 -27.15 5.33
C VAL A 642 -8.04 -28.51 4.96
N ASP A 643 -8.87 -29.57 4.90
CA ASP A 643 -8.49 -30.90 4.44
C ASP A 643 -7.89 -30.84 3.02
N ALA A 644 -8.58 -30.27 2.04
CA ALA A 644 -8.11 -30.20 0.65
C ALA A 644 -6.84 -29.34 0.47
N VAL A 645 -6.67 -28.27 1.27
CA VAL A 645 -5.51 -27.36 1.17
C VAL A 645 -4.28 -27.90 1.90
N LEU A 646 -4.44 -28.58 3.05
CA LEU A 646 -3.31 -29.12 3.81
C LEU A 646 -2.84 -30.49 3.28
N ASN A 647 -3.72 -31.28 2.65
CA ASN A 647 -3.29 -32.44 1.85
C ASN A 647 -2.70 -32.05 0.47
N GLY A 648 -2.79 -30.77 0.08
CA GLY A 648 -2.21 -30.26 -1.17
C GLY A 648 -3.01 -30.56 -2.44
N GLU A 649 -4.24 -31.07 -2.32
CA GLU A 649 -5.16 -31.26 -3.46
C GLU A 649 -5.54 -29.92 -4.10
N CYS A 650 -5.69 -28.90 -3.25
CA CYS A 650 -6.01 -27.53 -3.63
C CYS A 650 -4.96 -26.56 -3.08
N GLN A 651 -4.64 -25.50 -3.82
CA GLN A 651 -3.65 -24.52 -3.35
C GLN A 651 -4.26 -23.54 -2.32
N SER A 652 -5.52 -23.17 -2.51
CA SER A 652 -6.29 -22.22 -1.71
C SER A 652 -7.78 -22.56 -1.76
N GLY A 653 -8.63 -21.87 -0.99
CA GLY A 653 -10.08 -22.11 -1.07
C GLY A 653 -11.00 -21.04 -0.47
N VAL A 654 -12.29 -21.16 -0.78
CA VAL A 654 -13.35 -20.23 -0.40
C VAL A 654 -14.58 -20.99 0.13
N ALA A 655 -14.94 -20.76 1.39
CA ALA A 655 -16.12 -21.31 2.02
C ALA A 655 -17.28 -20.30 1.92
N ILE A 656 -18.26 -20.59 1.07
CA ILE A 656 -19.48 -19.78 0.91
C ILE A 656 -20.52 -20.29 1.93
N VAL A 657 -20.26 -20.00 3.21
CA VAL A 657 -20.89 -20.65 4.37
C VAL A 657 -21.78 -19.72 5.20
N ARG A 658 -22.72 -20.30 5.97
CA ARG A 658 -23.50 -19.62 7.03
C ARG A 658 -24.18 -20.66 7.95
N PRO A 659 -24.50 -20.33 9.22
CA PRO A 659 -24.26 -19.07 9.93
C PRO A 659 -22.76 -18.75 10.11
N PRO A 660 -22.42 -17.46 10.33
CA PRO A 660 -21.06 -17.03 10.65
C PRO A 660 -20.58 -17.57 12.01
N GLY A 661 -19.34 -17.25 12.36
CA GLY A 661 -18.64 -17.77 13.52
C GLY A 661 -17.84 -16.78 14.37
N HIS A 662 -17.25 -15.71 13.82
CA HIS A 662 -16.21 -14.93 14.51
C HIS A 662 -16.62 -14.26 15.84
N HIS A 663 -17.91 -14.00 16.07
CA HIS A 663 -18.45 -13.50 17.36
C HIS A 663 -18.76 -14.59 18.39
N ALA A 664 -18.83 -15.86 18.01
CA ALA A 664 -19.15 -16.95 18.93
C ALA A 664 -17.95 -17.23 19.86
N GLU A 665 -18.19 -17.13 21.16
CA GLU A 665 -17.22 -17.43 22.20
C GLU A 665 -17.25 -18.93 22.54
N LYS A 666 -16.45 -19.34 23.53
CA LYS A 666 -16.26 -20.74 23.92
C LYS A 666 -17.55 -21.45 24.37
N ASP A 667 -18.44 -20.72 25.05
CA ASP A 667 -19.62 -21.27 25.72
C ASP A 667 -20.92 -20.51 25.39
N ILE A 668 -20.89 -19.56 24.45
CA ILE A 668 -22.05 -18.73 24.11
C ILE A 668 -22.08 -18.25 22.64
N ALA A 669 -23.27 -18.26 22.05
CA ALA A 669 -23.55 -17.67 20.73
C ALA A 669 -23.77 -16.14 20.84
N CYS A 670 -23.29 -15.39 19.85
CA CYS A 670 -23.37 -13.93 19.82
C CYS A 670 -23.33 -13.42 18.37
N GLY A 671 -23.98 -12.30 18.05
CA GLY A 671 -23.82 -11.60 16.76
C GLY A 671 -24.06 -12.50 15.53
N PHE A 672 -25.21 -13.17 15.50
CA PHE A 672 -25.59 -14.21 14.53
C PHE A 672 -24.69 -15.47 14.48
N CYS A 673 -23.56 -15.47 15.19
CA CYS A 673 -22.58 -16.55 15.16
C CYS A 673 -22.97 -17.66 16.14
N ILE A 674 -22.92 -18.91 15.67
CA ILE A 674 -23.36 -20.09 16.45
C ILE A 674 -22.16 -20.90 16.95
N PHE A 675 -21.24 -21.23 16.05
CA PHE A 675 -19.93 -21.81 16.36
C PHE A 675 -18.86 -21.03 15.60
N ASN A 676 -17.73 -20.75 16.24
CA ASN A 676 -16.63 -20.06 15.60
C ASN A 676 -15.92 -20.95 14.56
N ASN A 677 -16.42 -20.94 13.33
CA ASN A 677 -15.96 -21.78 12.21
C ASN A 677 -14.44 -21.65 12.00
N VAL A 678 -13.94 -20.42 11.96
CA VAL A 678 -12.52 -20.11 11.71
C VAL A 678 -11.62 -20.59 12.87
N ALA A 679 -12.07 -20.45 14.12
CA ALA A 679 -11.33 -20.94 15.27
C ALA A 679 -11.34 -22.48 15.38
N VAL A 680 -12.46 -23.16 15.04
CA VAL A 680 -12.49 -24.63 14.87
C VAL A 680 -11.49 -25.05 13.80
N ALA A 681 -11.47 -24.38 12.64
CA ALA A 681 -10.56 -24.65 11.54
C ALA A 681 -9.07 -24.45 11.89
N ALA A 682 -8.74 -23.41 12.66
CA ALA A 682 -7.38 -23.16 13.12
C ALA A 682 -6.89 -24.27 14.07
N MET A 683 -7.70 -24.66 15.05
CA MET A 683 -7.35 -25.75 15.98
C MET A 683 -7.33 -27.12 15.30
N TYR A 684 -8.19 -27.35 14.30
CA TYR A 684 -8.17 -28.56 13.49
C TYR A 684 -6.86 -28.68 12.69
N ALA A 685 -6.41 -27.59 12.06
CA ALA A 685 -5.11 -27.54 11.38
C ALA A 685 -3.91 -27.78 12.33
N ILE A 686 -3.95 -27.24 13.55
CA ILE A 686 -2.92 -27.49 14.58
C ILE A 686 -2.93 -28.96 15.04
N GLN A 687 -4.10 -29.51 15.38
CA GLN A 687 -4.18 -30.85 15.99
C GLN A 687 -4.00 -31.99 14.98
N PHE A 688 -4.65 -31.94 13.82
CA PHE A 688 -4.68 -33.05 12.86
C PHE A 688 -3.63 -32.94 11.74
N TYR A 689 -3.20 -31.72 11.39
CA TYR A 689 -2.19 -31.47 10.35
C TYR A 689 -0.86 -30.93 10.89
N HIS A 690 -0.76 -30.74 12.22
CA HIS A 690 0.45 -30.30 12.92
C HIS A 690 1.03 -28.96 12.41
N VAL A 691 0.16 -28.10 11.88
CA VAL A 691 0.49 -26.72 11.50
C VAL A 691 0.93 -25.96 12.74
N LYS A 692 2.10 -25.30 12.69
CA LYS A 692 2.72 -24.67 13.88
C LYS A 692 2.32 -23.23 14.09
N ARG A 693 1.93 -22.54 13.02
CA ARG A 693 1.60 -21.10 12.99
C ARG A 693 0.45 -20.87 12.02
N VAL A 694 -0.71 -20.47 12.53
CA VAL A 694 -1.88 -20.06 11.72
C VAL A 694 -2.07 -18.56 11.88
N LEU A 695 -2.17 -17.86 10.76
CA LEU A 695 -2.58 -16.45 10.74
C LEU A 695 -4.09 -16.40 10.51
N ILE A 696 -4.81 -15.71 11.38
CA ILE A 696 -6.22 -15.36 11.19
C ILE A 696 -6.28 -13.86 10.91
N ILE A 697 -6.73 -13.49 9.72
CA ILE A 697 -7.08 -12.10 9.38
C ILE A 697 -8.59 -11.95 9.48
N ASP A 698 -9.05 -10.97 10.26
CA ASP A 698 -10.44 -10.57 10.32
C ASP A 698 -10.60 -9.17 9.73
N TRP A 699 -11.30 -9.09 8.61
CA TRP A 699 -11.62 -7.83 7.92
C TRP A 699 -13.13 -7.52 7.95
N ASP A 700 -13.90 -8.28 8.72
CA ASP A 700 -15.28 -7.93 9.05
C ASP A 700 -15.30 -6.56 9.75
N VAL A 701 -16.37 -5.78 9.52
CA VAL A 701 -16.46 -4.44 10.12
C VAL A 701 -16.68 -4.50 11.63
N HIS A 702 -17.03 -5.66 12.19
CA HIS A 702 -17.16 -5.89 13.62
C HIS A 702 -15.93 -6.61 14.18
N HIS A 703 -15.58 -6.33 15.43
CA HIS A 703 -14.52 -7.07 16.12
C HIS A 703 -14.98 -8.50 16.44
N GLY A 704 -14.29 -9.51 15.90
CA GLY A 704 -14.47 -10.92 16.24
C GLY A 704 -14.04 -11.26 17.68
N ASN A 705 -14.82 -10.81 18.67
CA ASN A 705 -14.62 -11.04 20.10
C ASN A 705 -14.44 -12.53 20.44
N GLY A 706 -15.19 -13.41 19.76
CA GLY A 706 -15.07 -14.86 19.90
C GLY A 706 -13.68 -15.35 19.52
N THR A 707 -13.20 -14.93 18.35
CA THR A 707 -11.88 -15.34 17.85
C THR A 707 -10.74 -14.82 18.73
N GLN A 708 -10.84 -13.57 19.23
CA GLN A 708 -9.88 -13.05 20.21
C GLN A 708 -9.92 -13.84 21.52
N SER A 709 -11.07 -14.03 22.15
CA SER A 709 -11.14 -14.67 23.49
C SER A 709 -10.73 -16.14 23.49
N ILE A 710 -10.92 -16.85 22.37
CA ILE A 710 -10.51 -18.25 22.22
C ILE A 710 -8.97 -18.38 22.10
N PHE A 711 -8.28 -17.38 21.55
CA PHE A 711 -6.85 -17.44 21.24
C PHE A 711 -5.96 -16.44 21.97
N GLU A 712 -6.50 -15.64 22.90
CA GLU A 712 -5.78 -14.55 23.57
C GLU A 712 -4.49 -15.00 24.27
N GLU A 713 -4.34 -16.29 24.59
CA GLU A 713 -3.14 -16.90 25.20
C GLU A 713 -2.28 -17.82 24.31
N ASP A 714 -2.66 -18.15 23.05
CA ASP A 714 -1.93 -19.15 22.23
C ASP A 714 -1.04 -18.53 21.12
N PRO A 715 0.30 -18.47 21.28
CA PRO A 715 1.22 -17.92 20.27
C PRO A 715 1.32 -18.73 18.97
N LYS A 716 0.65 -19.88 18.85
CA LYS A 716 0.50 -20.58 17.56
C LYS A 716 -0.51 -19.89 16.63
N ILE A 717 -1.38 -19.05 17.18
CA ILE A 717 -2.37 -18.26 16.44
C ILE A 717 -1.94 -16.80 16.50
N LEU A 718 -1.81 -16.16 15.34
CA LEU A 718 -1.76 -14.71 15.23
C LEU A 718 -3.13 -14.25 14.73
N TYR A 719 -3.88 -13.52 15.56
CA TYR A 719 -5.14 -12.89 15.18
C TYR A 719 -4.90 -11.40 14.90
N ILE A 720 -5.30 -10.94 13.71
CA ILE A 720 -5.27 -9.52 13.34
C ILE A 720 -6.66 -9.11 12.87
N SER A 721 -7.27 -8.10 13.51
CA SER A 721 -8.63 -7.64 13.20
C SER A 721 -8.65 -6.17 12.79
N VAL A 722 -9.34 -5.86 11.69
CA VAL A 722 -9.47 -4.52 11.10
C VAL A 722 -10.93 -4.12 11.04
N HIS A 723 -11.43 -3.53 12.13
CA HIS A 723 -12.86 -3.38 12.41
C HIS A 723 -13.22 -1.94 12.81
N ARG A 724 -14.50 -1.60 12.77
CA ARG A 724 -15.05 -0.38 13.36
C ARG A 724 -15.23 -0.56 14.86
N TYR A 725 -14.81 0.44 15.62
CA TYR A 725 -14.78 0.44 17.09
C TYR A 725 -15.56 1.62 17.68
N ASP A 726 -15.52 2.78 17.03
CA ASP A 726 -16.15 4.03 17.50
C ASP A 726 -15.90 4.31 19.00
N ASN A 727 -14.66 4.12 19.47
CA ASN A 727 -14.24 4.23 20.88
C ASN A 727 -14.96 3.25 21.85
N GLY A 728 -15.39 2.08 21.37
CA GLY A 728 -16.13 1.06 22.13
C GLY A 728 -17.66 1.14 21.98
N ASN A 729 -18.16 2.01 21.10
CA ASN A 729 -19.60 2.19 20.87
C ASN A 729 -20.14 1.37 19.69
N PHE A 730 -19.28 0.80 18.84
CA PHE A 730 -19.69 -0.13 17.80
C PHE A 730 -19.79 -1.57 18.34
N PHE A 731 -20.62 -2.42 17.73
CA PHE A 731 -20.81 -3.82 18.15
C PHE A 731 -19.48 -4.60 18.01
N PRO A 732 -19.09 -5.46 18.97
CA PRO A 732 -19.85 -5.98 20.13
C PRO A 732 -19.75 -5.14 21.41
N ASN A 733 -19.44 -3.84 21.31
CA ASN A 733 -19.37 -2.88 22.44
C ASN A 733 -18.32 -3.19 23.52
N SER A 734 -17.36 -4.07 23.21
CA SER A 734 -16.27 -4.43 24.11
C SER A 734 -15.07 -3.50 23.96
N LYS A 735 -14.52 -3.04 25.09
CA LYS A 735 -13.23 -2.31 25.12
C LYS A 735 -12.04 -3.20 24.74
N LEU A 736 -12.20 -4.53 24.74
CA LEU A 736 -11.15 -5.46 24.34
C LEU A 736 -10.84 -5.40 22.84
N ALA A 737 -11.73 -4.84 22.03
CA ALA A 737 -11.49 -4.53 20.61
C ALA A 737 -10.45 -3.41 20.39
N ASN A 738 -10.02 -2.69 21.43
CA ASN A 738 -9.06 -1.60 21.26
C ASN A 738 -7.63 -2.10 20.95
N TYR A 739 -6.82 -1.23 20.34
CA TYR A 739 -5.40 -1.47 20.03
C TYR A 739 -4.51 -1.78 21.26
N THR A 740 -5.02 -1.52 22.47
CA THR A 740 -4.35 -1.83 23.75
C THR A 740 -4.42 -3.30 24.15
N SER A 741 -5.31 -4.09 23.52
CA SER A 741 -5.48 -5.51 23.84
C SER A 741 -4.55 -6.35 22.97
N THR A 742 -3.36 -6.61 23.49
CA THR A 742 -2.26 -7.23 22.74
C THR A 742 -2.21 -8.76 22.83
N GLY A 743 -3.14 -9.39 23.54
CA GLY A 743 -3.02 -10.78 23.99
C GLY A 743 -2.55 -10.87 25.45
N LEU A 744 -2.60 -12.07 26.01
CA LEU A 744 -2.33 -12.42 27.41
C LEU A 744 -1.30 -13.53 27.51
N ASN A 745 -0.57 -13.59 28.63
CA ASN A 745 0.38 -14.66 28.96
C ASN A 745 1.35 -14.97 27.79
N ALA A 746 1.30 -16.18 27.22
CA ALA A 746 2.17 -16.57 26.10
C ALA A 746 1.74 -15.97 24.75
N GLY A 747 0.50 -15.49 24.63
CA GLY A 747 -0.06 -14.83 23.46
C GLY A 747 0.17 -13.31 23.43
N GLU A 748 0.91 -12.72 24.38
CA GLU A 748 1.19 -11.27 24.35
C GLU A 748 2.00 -10.89 23.08
N GLY A 749 1.38 -10.06 22.24
CA GLY A 749 1.86 -9.65 20.91
C GLY A 749 1.12 -10.32 19.75
N PHE A 750 0.44 -11.45 19.98
CA PHE A 750 -0.21 -12.28 18.95
C PHE A 750 -1.69 -11.95 18.72
N ASN A 751 -2.26 -10.99 19.45
CA ASN A 751 -3.56 -10.39 19.14
C ASN A 751 -3.37 -8.92 18.74
N VAL A 752 -3.73 -8.55 17.51
CA VAL A 752 -3.49 -7.21 16.94
C VAL A 752 -4.81 -6.59 16.47
N ASN A 753 -5.34 -5.64 17.22
CA ASN A 753 -6.56 -4.92 16.85
C ASN A 753 -6.24 -3.59 16.15
N ILE A 754 -6.86 -3.32 15.01
CA ILE A 754 -6.80 -2.06 14.26
C ILE A 754 -8.19 -1.36 14.30
N PRO A 755 -8.51 -0.63 15.39
CA PRO A 755 -9.85 -0.11 15.64
C PRO A 755 -10.13 1.20 14.92
N TRP A 756 -11.09 1.21 13.99
CA TRP A 756 -11.56 2.43 13.33
C TRP A 756 -12.53 3.23 14.22
N ASN A 757 -12.13 4.45 14.57
CA ASN A 757 -12.86 5.34 15.47
C ASN A 757 -13.81 6.32 14.74
N LYS A 758 -14.23 5.95 13.53
CA LYS A 758 -15.10 6.75 12.65
C LYS A 758 -15.71 5.84 11.57
N LYS A 759 -16.98 6.09 11.22
CA LYS A 759 -17.61 5.53 10.00
C LYS A 759 -17.00 6.07 8.70
N GLY A 760 -17.20 5.34 7.60
CA GLY A 760 -16.81 5.77 6.26
C GLY A 760 -15.33 5.60 5.92
N MET A 761 -14.60 4.75 6.66
CA MET A 761 -13.28 4.27 6.20
C MET A 761 -13.45 3.45 4.91
N GLY A 762 -12.56 3.63 3.95
CA GLY A 762 -12.58 2.90 2.68
C GLY A 762 -11.18 2.45 2.29
N ASP A 763 -10.90 2.45 0.98
CA ASP A 763 -9.71 1.79 0.45
C ASP A 763 -8.40 2.36 1.00
N ALA A 764 -8.30 3.67 1.16
CA ALA A 764 -7.08 4.32 1.64
C ALA A 764 -6.68 3.83 3.03
N GLU A 765 -7.65 3.76 3.95
CA GLU A 765 -7.44 3.30 5.33
C GLU A 765 -6.99 1.84 5.39
N TYR A 766 -7.61 0.95 4.61
CA TYR A 766 -7.28 -0.47 4.58
C TYR A 766 -5.93 -0.73 3.88
N ILE A 767 -5.62 -0.02 2.78
CA ILE A 767 -4.28 -0.07 2.16
C ILE A 767 -3.20 0.31 3.18
N ALA A 768 -3.40 1.42 3.90
CA ALA A 768 -2.44 1.89 4.90
C ALA A 768 -2.30 0.90 6.06
N ALA A 769 -3.40 0.36 6.62
CA ALA A 769 -3.36 -0.67 7.66
C ALA A 769 -2.60 -1.91 7.23
N PHE A 770 -2.84 -2.40 6.00
CA PHE A 770 -2.17 -3.60 5.51
C PHE A 770 -0.69 -3.40 5.21
N GLN A 771 -0.31 -2.28 4.60
CA GLN A 771 1.09 -1.99 4.29
C GLN A 771 1.92 -1.66 5.54
N GLN A 772 1.34 -0.96 6.52
CA GLN A 772 2.04 -0.52 7.74
C GLN A 772 2.02 -1.54 8.89
N ILE A 773 0.98 -2.38 8.99
CA ILE A 773 0.77 -3.27 10.16
C ILE A 773 0.59 -4.72 9.72
N VAL A 774 -0.46 -5.04 8.94
CA VAL A 774 -0.88 -6.44 8.71
C VAL A 774 0.22 -7.24 7.99
N MET A 775 0.71 -6.74 6.85
CA MET A 775 1.72 -7.44 6.06
C MET A 775 3.10 -7.50 6.76
N PRO A 776 3.62 -6.43 7.38
CA PRO A 776 4.84 -6.52 8.20
C PRO A 776 4.76 -7.60 9.29
N ILE A 777 3.72 -7.58 10.12
CA ILE A 777 3.56 -8.58 11.20
C ILE A 777 3.43 -9.99 10.63
N ALA A 778 2.59 -10.18 9.61
CA ALA A 778 2.38 -11.48 8.96
C ALA A 778 3.66 -12.05 8.33
N TYR A 779 4.51 -11.21 7.74
CA TYR A 779 5.82 -11.61 7.21
C TYR A 779 6.81 -12.02 8.31
N GLN A 780 6.82 -11.34 9.47
CA GLN A 780 7.67 -11.73 10.61
C GLN A 780 7.17 -13.01 11.30
N PHE A 781 5.85 -13.19 11.42
CA PHE A 781 5.24 -14.41 11.95
C PHE A 781 5.42 -15.63 11.03
N ASN A 782 5.53 -15.41 9.72
CA ASN A 782 5.78 -16.44 8.70
C ASN A 782 4.80 -17.64 8.83
N PRO A 783 3.49 -17.44 8.62
CA PRO A 783 2.48 -18.48 8.86
C PRO A 783 2.61 -19.68 7.92
N GLU A 784 2.19 -20.84 8.41
CA GLU A 784 2.09 -22.08 7.63
C GLU A 784 0.69 -22.28 7.02
N LEU A 785 -0.32 -21.55 7.52
CA LEU A 785 -1.67 -21.44 6.97
C LEU A 785 -2.21 -20.02 7.22
N VAL A 786 -2.93 -19.45 6.25
CA VAL A 786 -3.69 -18.21 6.42
C VAL A 786 -5.19 -18.52 6.33
N LEU A 787 -5.93 -18.19 7.38
CA LEU A 787 -7.39 -18.17 7.40
C LEU A 787 -7.86 -16.71 7.39
N ILE A 788 -8.98 -16.45 6.70
CA ILE A 788 -9.60 -15.13 6.67
C ILE A 788 -11.06 -15.25 7.12
N SER A 789 -11.39 -14.56 8.22
CA SER A 789 -12.75 -14.18 8.57
C SER A 789 -13.20 -13.11 7.58
N ALA A 790 -13.81 -13.56 6.49
CA ALA A 790 -14.12 -12.74 5.32
C ALA A 790 -15.53 -12.14 5.44
N GLY A 791 -15.68 -11.20 6.36
CA GLY A 791 -16.83 -10.29 6.39
C GLY A 791 -16.79 -9.31 5.23
N PHE A 792 -17.96 -8.93 4.71
CA PHE A 792 -18.07 -7.95 3.62
C PHE A 792 -19.03 -6.80 3.95
N ASP A 793 -19.25 -6.52 5.23
CA ASP A 793 -20.03 -5.37 5.74
C ASP A 793 -19.18 -4.11 5.92
N ALA A 794 -17.86 -4.20 5.84
CA ALA A 794 -17.02 -3.03 5.59
C ALA A 794 -17.14 -2.53 4.13
N CYS A 795 -17.75 -3.32 3.25
CA CYS A 795 -17.90 -3.01 1.82
C CYS A 795 -18.90 -1.87 1.59
N ILE A 796 -18.63 -1.05 0.56
CA ILE A 796 -19.52 0.01 0.10
C ILE A 796 -20.94 -0.52 -0.15
N GLY A 797 -21.93 0.22 0.34
CA GLY A 797 -23.34 -0.12 0.24
C GLY A 797 -23.89 -1.00 1.38
N ASP A 798 -23.06 -1.50 2.30
CA ASP A 798 -23.58 -2.22 3.47
C ASP A 798 -24.21 -1.29 4.52
N THR A 799 -25.36 -1.71 5.06
CA THR A 799 -26.17 -0.91 5.98
C THR A 799 -25.78 -1.03 7.45
N LEU A 800 -25.00 -2.04 7.83
CA LEU A 800 -24.56 -2.24 9.23
C LEU A 800 -23.19 -1.61 9.47
N GLY A 801 -22.20 -1.92 8.62
CA GLY A 801 -20.84 -1.42 8.80
C GLY A 801 -20.67 0.08 8.58
N GLY A 802 -21.33 0.64 7.55
CA GLY A 802 -21.21 2.05 7.21
C GLY A 802 -19.80 2.49 6.79
N CYS A 803 -19.02 1.56 6.23
CA CYS A 803 -17.74 1.79 5.59
C CYS A 803 -17.88 1.84 4.05
N LEU A 804 -16.78 2.13 3.37
CA LEU A 804 -16.73 2.43 1.93
C LEU A 804 -15.62 1.62 1.22
N VAL A 805 -15.32 0.41 1.70
CA VAL A 805 -14.32 -0.47 1.07
C VAL A 805 -14.86 -0.97 -0.27
N SER A 806 -14.07 -0.88 -1.33
CA SER A 806 -14.44 -1.33 -2.66
C SER A 806 -14.37 -2.86 -2.79
N PRO A 807 -15.24 -3.50 -3.60
CA PRO A 807 -15.09 -4.92 -3.95
C PRO A 807 -13.69 -5.26 -4.48
N GLU A 808 -13.11 -4.33 -5.25
CA GLU A 808 -11.78 -4.44 -5.85
C GLU A 808 -10.71 -4.61 -4.77
N LEU A 809 -10.72 -3.78 -3.72
CA LEU A 809 -9.70 -3.83 -2.67
C LEU A 809 -9.66 -5.19 -1.98
N TYR A 810 -10.79 -5.85 -1.71
CA TYR A 810 -10.78 -7.21 -1.13
C TYR A 810 -9.99 -8.21 -2.00
N GLY A 811 -10.00 -8.04 -3.32
CA GLY A 811 -9.12 -8.76 -4.24
C GLY A 811 -7.63 -8.45 -4.00
N HIS A 812 -7.26 -7.18 -3.79
CA HIS A 812 -5.89 -6.79 -3.45
C HIS A 812 -5.44 -7.31 -2.07
N LEU A 813 -6.31 -7.23 -1.04
CA LEU A 813 -6.03 -7.79 0.30
C LEU A 813 -5.75 -9.30 0.19
N THR A 814 -6.60 -10.03 -0.54
CA THR A 814 -6.43 -11.45 -0.83
C THR A 814 -5.12 -11.74 -1.55
N HIS A 815 -4.78 -10.94 -2.58
CA HIS A 815 -3.55 -11.10 -3.35
C HIS A 815 -2.30 -10.89 -2.49
N TRP A 816 -2.26 -9.85 -1.65
CA TRP A 816 -1.12 -9.61 -0.76
C TRP A 816 -0.90 -10.78 0.21
N LEU A 817 -1.97 -11.27 0.85
CA LEU A 817 -1.92 -12.42 1.76
C LEU A 817 -1.54 -13.73 1.04
N SER A 818 -1.88 -13.89 -0.25
CA SER A 818 -1.52 -15.07 -1.05
C SER A 818 -0.01 -15.30 -1.24
N SER A 819 0.81 -14.29 -0.94
CA SER A 819 2.28 -14.41 -0.92
C SER A 819 2.83 -15.17 0.30
N LEU A 820 2.00 -15.39 1.34
CA LEU A 820 2.36 -16.10 2.58
C LEU A 820 2.03 -17.60 2.49
N ALA A 821 2.53 -18.41 3.44
CA ALA A 821 2.14 -19.82 3.63
C ALA A 821 2.25 -20.75 2.39
N ASN A 822 3.12 -20.43 1.42
CA ASN A 822 3.15 -21.04 0.08
C ASN A 822 1.77 -21.01 -0.61
N GLY A 823 1.06 -19.88 -0.54
CA GLY A 823 -0.25 -19.69 -1.14
C GLY A 823 -1.40 -20.45 -0.46
N ARG A 824 -1.20 -21.02 0.74
CA ARG A 824 -2.26 -21.68 1.53
C ARG A 824 -3.08 -20.63 2.28
N ILE A 825 -4.03 -20.05 1.55
CA ILE A 825 -5.00 -19.05 2.00
C ILE A 825 -6.42 -19.61 1.85
N ILE A 826 -7.24 -19.47 2.90
CA ILE A 826 -8.63 -19.92 2.96
C ILE A 826 -9.52 -18.77 3.44
N LEU A 827 -10.58 -18.45 2.69
CA LEU A 827 -11.59 -17.47 3.10
C LEU A 827 -12.84 -18.17 3.65
N SER A 828 -13.35 -17.72 4.80
CA SER A 828 -14.65 -18.11 5.39
C SER A 828 -15.59 -16.92 5.36
N LEU A 829 -16.78 -17.04 4.76
CA LEU A 829 -17.76 -15.95 4.80
C LEU A 829 -18.26 -15.71 6.23
N GLU A 830 -18.07 -14.49 6.75
CA GLU A 830 -18.58 -14.06 8.06
C GLU A 830 -19.77 -13.09 7.87
N GLY A 831 -19.62 -11.79 8.15
CA GLY A 831 -20.64 -10.76 7.95
C GLY A 831 -20.78 -10.26 6.50
N GLY A 832 -21.35 -9.06 6.34
CA GLY A 832 -21.77 -8.51 5.04
C GLY A 832 -23.19 -8.91 4.62
N TYR A 833 -24.04 -7.92 4.41
CA TYR A 833 -25.51 -8.07 4.36
C TYR A 833 -26.15 -7.39 3.14
N ASN A 834 -25.48 -6.43 2.51
CA ASN A 834 -25.81 -6.02 1.14
C ASN A 834 -25.43 -7.14 0.15
N ILE A 835 -26.47 -7.75 -0.42
CA ILE A 835 -26.39 -8.91 -1.33
C ILE A 835 -25.52 -8.64 -2.56
N ASN A 836 -25.49 -7.41 -3.08
CA ASN A 836 -24.65 -7.08 -4.23
C ASN A 836 -23.20 -6.94 -3.78
N SER A 837 -22.92 -6.12 -2.77
CA SER A 837 -21.58 -5.87 -2.22
C SER A 837 -20.83 -7.17 -1.91
N ILE A 838 -21.45 -8.09 -1.17
CA ILE A 838 -20.84 -9.39 -0.81
C ILE A 838 -20.58 -10.28 -2.03
N SER A 839 -21.45 -10.21 -3.05
CA SER A 839 -21.33 -11.00 -4.27
C SER A 839 -20.20 -10.49 -5.16
N HIS A 840 -20.03 -9.16 -5.28
CA HIS A 840 -18.90 -8.56 -6.00
C HIS A 840 -17.58 -8.81 -5.26
N ALA A 841 -17.54 -8.56 -3.94
CA ALA A 841 -16.31 -8.64 -3.15
C ALA A 841 -15.75 -10.06 -3.07
N MET A 842 -16.57 -11.06 -2.72
CA MET A 842 -16.13 -12.47 -2.71
C MET A 842 -15.67 -12.94 -4.10
N THR A 843 -16.32 -12.46 -5.17
CA THR A 843 -15.89 -12.74 -6.56
C THR A 843 -14.51 -12.12 -6.87
N MET A 844 -14.18 -10.94 -6.36
CA MET A 844 -12.82 -10.38 -6.49
C MET A 844 -11.79 -11.19 -5.69
N CYS A 845 -12.12 -11.68 -4.49
CA CYS A 845 -11.26 -12.59 -3.73
C CYS A 845 -10.97 -13.89 -4.49
N THR A 846 -12.00 -14.57 -5.00
CA THR A 846 -11.84 -15.81 -5.79
C THR A 846 -11.00 -15.57 -7.05
N LYS A 847 -11.15 -14.41 -7.71
CA LYS A 847 -10.33 -14.02 -8.87
C LYS A 847 -8.86 -13.79 -8.49
N ALA A 848 -8.59 -13.14 -7.35
CA ALA A 848 -7.24 -13.01 -6.81
C ALA A 848 -6.59 -14.39 -6.56
N LEU A 849 -7.32 -15.32 -5.94
CA LEU A 849 -6.84 -16.70 -5.70
C LEU A 849 -6.59 -17.48 -7.00
N LEU A 850 -7.40 -17.28 -8.04
CA LEU A 850 -7.15 -17.82 -9.38
C LEU A 850 -5.91 -17.17 -10.04
N GLY A 851 -5.50 -15.98 -9.58
CA GLY A 851 -4.44 -15.16 -10.19
C GLY A 851 -4.91 -14.40 -11.43
N ASP A 852 -6.21 -14.11 -11.54
CA ASP A 852 -6.72 -13.18 -12.54
C ASP A 852 -6.21 -11.75 -12.26
N PRO A 853 -6.06 -10.91 -13.30
CA PRO A 853 -5.85 -9.48 -13.16
C PRO A 853 -6.90 -8.82 -12.27
N LEU A 854 -6.44 -8.08 -11.28
CA LEU A 854 -7.28 -7.19 -10.48
C LEU A 854 -7.53 -5.87 -11.23
N PRO A 855 -8.67 -5.19 -11.00
CA PRO A 855 -8.88 -3.81 -11.42
C PRO A 855 -7.86 -2.84 -10.82
N MET A 856 -7.82 -1.61 -11.32
CA MET A 856 -7.06 -0.54 -10.67
C MET A 856 -7.94 0.20 -9.66
N LEU A 857 -7.41 0.43 -8.47
CA LEU A 857 -8.05 1.23 -7.44
C LEU A 857 -8.06 2.71 -7.83
N ASP A 858 -8.85 3.53 -7.13
CA ASP A 858 -8.92 4.95 -7.46
C ASP A 858 -7.62 5.71 -7.17
N PRO A 859 -7.22 6.65 -8.04
CA PRO A 859 -6.06 7.50 -7.79
C PRO A 859 -6.40 8.55 -6.72
N ASN A 860 -5.40 9.00 -5.95
CA ASN A 860 -5.53 9.97 -4.85
C ASN A 860 -6.26 9.44 -3.58
N LEU A 861 -6.21 8.14 -3.31
CA LEU A 861 -6.60 7.58 -2.01
C LEU A 861 -5.70 8.16 -0.89
N ILE A 862 -6.30 8.83 0.10
CA ILE A 862 -5.61 9.36 1.30
C ILE A 862 -6.34 8.87 2.55
N PRO A 863 -5.68 8.20 3.52
CA PRO A 863 -6.34 7.78 4.74
C PRO A 863 -6.71 8.99 5.60
N CYS A 864 -7.93 9.02 6.15
CA CYS A 864 -8.35 10.13 6.99
C CYS A 864 -7.64 10.14 8.36
N THR A 865 -7.54 11.32 8.99
CA THR A 865 -6.78 11.52 10.24
C THR A 865 -7.19 10.60 11.39
N SER A 866 -8.46 10.17 11.45
CA SER A 866 -8.94 9.22 12.47
C SER A 866 -8.31 7.83 12.29
N ALA A 867 -8.16 7.37 11.04
CA ALA A 867 -7.48 6.12 10.73
C ALA A 867 -5.97 6.21 10.96
N ILE A 868 -5.34 7.32 10.55
CA ILE A 868 -3.92 7.58 10.84
C ILE A 868 -3.62 7.54 12.34
N ASN A 869 -4.43 8.22 13.16
CA ASN A 869 -4.28 8.16 14.62
C ASN A 869 -4.43 6.72 15.16
N SER A 870 -5.34 5.94 14.58
CA SER A 870 -5.56 4.55 14.96
C SER A 870 -4.37 3.65 14.57
N ILE A 871 -3.87 3.76 13.33
CA ILE A 871 -2.65 3.09 12.84
C ILE A 871 -1.43 3.46 13.71
N ASN A 872 -1.22 4.76 13.97
CA ASN A 872 -0.10 5.23 14.79
C ASN A 872 -0.15 4.69 16.22
N ASN A 873 -1.34 4.51 16.79
CA ASN A 873 -1.51 3.87 18.11
C ASN A 873 -1.16 2.38 18.10
N VAL A 874 -1.60 1.64 17.07
CA VAL A 874 -1.24 0.22 16.88
C VAL A 874 0.27 0.06 16.70
N LEU A 875 0.90 0.86 15.84
CA LEU A 875 2.36 0.87 15.65
C LEU A 875 3.10 1.14 16.97
N LYS A 876 2.67 2.17 17.73
CA LYS A 876 3.28 2.54 19.03
C LYS A 876 3.13 1.42 20.08
N THR A 877 2.05 0.63 20.02
CA THR A 877 1.79 -0.49 20.94
C THR A 877 2.52 -1.78 20.51
N HIS A 878 2.53 -2.11 19.22
CA HIS A 878 3.03 -3.40 18.72
C HIS A 878 4.53 -3.43 18.39
N LYS A 879 5.20 -2.27 18.26
CA LYS A 879 6.67 -2.18 18.02
C LYS A 879 7.53 -2.93 19.04
N LYS A 880 7.01 -3.25 20.24
CA LYS A 880 7.73 -4.03 21.26
C LYS A 880 7.77 -5.54 20.98
N PHE A 881 6.81 -6.08 20.22
CA PHE A 881 6.76 -7.51 19.84
C PHE A 881 7.25 -7.75 18.41
N TRP A 882 6.97 -6.80 17.52
CA TRP A 882 7.23 -6.86 16.09
C TRP A 882 8.19 -5.72 15.72
N PRO A 883 9.53 -5.91 15.84
CA PRO A 883 10.48 -4.81 15.69
C PRO A 883 10.60 -4.30 14.25
N ASN A 884 10.05 -5.03 13.27
CA ASN A 884 9.89 -4.53 11.90
C ASN A 884 8.84 -3.39 11.77
N LEU A 885 8.14 -3.01 12.84
CA LEU A 885 7.28 -1.81 12.90
C LEU A 885 8.04 -0.52 13.27
N GLN A 886 9.37 -0.55 13.30
CA GLN A 886 10.24 0.56 13.74
C GLN A 886 10.25 1.84 12.87
N TYR A 887 9.40 1.92 11.84
CA TYR A 887 9.37 3.03 10.87
C TYR A 887 8.46 4.21 11.29
N GLY A 888 7.69 4.07 12.37
CA GLY A 888 6.82 5.12 12.92
C GLY A 888 7.55 6.28 13.64
N MET A 889 8.71 6.72 13.15
CA MET A 889 9.52 7.80 13.75
C MET A 889 9.15 9.18 13.20
N SER A 890 9.15 10.19 14.07
CA SER A 890 8.77 11.57 13.70
C SER A 890 9.89 12.26 12.91
N LEU A 891 9.58 12.72 11.70
CA LEU A 891 10.53 13.37 10.79
C LEU A 891 10.71 14.88 11.10
N PRO A 892 11.83 15.52 10.71
CA PRO A 892 11.98 16.98 10.83
C PRO A 892 10.95 17.74 9.98
N LYS A 893 10.34 18.79 10.53
CA LYS A 893 9.39 19.69 9.81
C LYS A 893 10.11 20.74 8.96
N GLU A 894 11.31 21.14 9.37
CA GLU A 894 12.13 22.12 8.65
C GLU A 894 12.71 21.52 7.34
N ARG A 895 12.60 22.23 6.22
CA ARG A 895 13.27 21.86 4.95
C ARG A 895 14.79 21.98 5.12
N LEU A 896 15.45 20.87 5.48
CA LEU A 896 16.90 20.81 5.68
C LEU A 896 17.67 20.81 4.37
N LEU A 897 17.20 20.10 3.34
CA LEU A 897 17.96 19.83 2.10
C LEU A 897 18.44 21.10 1.39
N SER A 898 17.63 22.16 1.40
CA SER A 898 17.97 23.44 0.79
C SER A 898 19.15 24.16 1.46
N LYS A 899 19.44 23.88 2.74
CA LYS A 899 20.60 24.44 3.46
C LYS A 899 21.93 23.80 3.05
N PHE A 900 21.89 22.61 2.44
CA PHE A 900 23.08 21.90 1.96
C PHE A 900 23.40 22.22 0.50
N LYS A 901 22.40 22.51 -0.34
CA LYS A 901 22.59 23.00 -1.73
C LYS A 901 23.35 24.35 -1.83
N THR A 902 23.64 25.02 -0.70
CA THR A 902 24.27 26.36 -0.65
C THR A 902 25.70 26.40 -0.10
N ILE A 903 26.35 25.26 0.22
CA ILE A 903 27.70 25.23 0.80
C ILE A 903 28.75 24.85 -0.27
N PRO A 904 29.65 25.76 -0.71
CA PRO A 904 30.67 25.44 -1.71
C PRO A 904 31.79 24.53 -1.17
N ASN A 905 32.46 23.82 -2.08
CA ASN A 905 33.54 22.88 -1.78
C ASN A 905 34.73 23.48 -1.01
N LYS A 906 34.76 23.27 0.33
CA LYS A 906 35.94 23.41 1.19
C LYS A 906 35.91 22.37 2.31
N ARG A 907 36.79 21.37 2.24
CA ARG A 907 36.92 20.29 3.23
C ARG A 907 37.09 20.82 4.67
N GLU A 908 37.91 21.86 4.86
CA GLU A 908 38.21 22.44 6.18
C GLU A 908 37.03 23.17 6.86
N GLU A 909 36.01 23.59 6.11
CA GLU A 909 34.79 24.20 6.69
C GLU A 909 33.68 23.16 6.92
N GLN A 910 33.72 22.02 6.22
CA GLN A 910 32.80 20.90 6.45
C GLN A 910 33.10 20.19 7.78
N GLU A 911 34.36 19.89 8.10
CA GLU A 911 34.71 19.26 9.39
C GLU A 911 34.34 20.16 10.57
N LYS A 912 34.71 21.44 10.54
CA LYS A 912 34.43 22.41 11.63
C LYS A 912 32.94 22.65 11.83
N ASN A 913 32.12 22.63 10.77
CA ASN A 913 30.67 22.78 10.90
C ASN A 913 29.96 21.45 11.22
N ALA A 914 30.49 20.31 10.78
CA ALA A 914 30.02 18.99 11.21
C ALA A 914 30.24 18.81 12.72
N ASP A 915 31.38 19.21 13.27
CA ASP A 915 31.63 19.16 14.73
C ASP A 915 30.78 20.17 15.50
N LYS A 916 30.45 21.31 14.91
CA LYS A 916 29.50 22.28 15.49
C LYS A 916 28.06 21.75 15.50
N LEU A 917 27.65 21.05 14.45
CA LEU A 917 26.36 20.35 14.40
C LEU A 917 26.33 19.16 15.36
N LYS A 918 27.41 18.36 15.46
CA LYS A 918 27.56 17.32 16.50
C LYS A 918 27.41 17.93 17.89
N GLN A 919 28.05 19.06 18.20
CA GLN A 919 27.88 19.74 19.50
C GLN A 919 26.44 20.19 19.78
N ILE A 920 25.66 20.56 18.76
CA ILE A 920 24.22 20.87 18.90
C ILE A 920 23.39 19.59 19.12
N PHE A 921 23.85 18.43 18.64
CA PHE A 921 23.16 17.13 18.73
C PHE A 921 23.81 16.13 19.72
N MET A 922 24.70 16.56 20.64
CA MET A 922 25.48 15.65 21.50
C MET A 922 24.99 15.46 22.93
N GLU A 923 23.86 16.05 23.32
CA GLU A 923 23.02 15.48 24.38
C GLU A 923 21.80 14.81 23.70
N PRO A 924 21.60 13.48 23.82
CA PRO A 924 22.02 12.62 24.93
C PRO A 924 22.72 11.31 24.51
N LYS A 925 24.00 11.33 24.09
CA LYS A 925 24.69 10.08 23.71
C LYS A 925 24.97 9.12 24.90
N ILE A 926 25.06 9.67 26.11
CA ILE A 926 25.30 8.93 27.37
C ILE A 926 24.12 8.01 27.77
N ALA A 927 22.94 8.18 27.14
CA ALA A 927 21.76 7.38 27.45
C ALA A 927 21.64 6.05 26.68
N LEU A 928 22.47 5.80 25.67
CA LEU A 928 22.37 4.62 24.80
C LEU A 928 23.33 3.49 25.19
N GLU A 929 24.58 3.82 25.51
CA GLU A 929 25.60 2.82 25.89
C GLU A 929 25.23 2.04 27.16
N GLY A 930 24.42 2.63 28.06
CA GLY A 930 23.86 1.94 29.22
C GLY A 930 22.66 1.02 28.92
N ILE A 931 21.95 1.23 27.80
CA ILE A 931 20.79 0.41 27.41
C ILE A 931 21.25 -0.81 26.61
N GLU A 932 22.35 -0.72 25.86
CA GLU A 932 22.91 -1.87 25.15
C GLU A 932 23.49 -2.92 26.12
N SER A 933 24.08 -2.51 27.26
CA SER A 933 24.44 -3.42 28.34
C SER A 933 23.24 -4.08 29.01
N GLU A 934 22.23 -3.29 29.42
CA GLU A 934 21.03 -3.83 30.09
C GLU A 934 20.22 -4.78 29.18
N LYS A 935 20.18 -4.54 27.86
CA LYS A 935 19.59 -5.48 26.90
C LYS A 935 20.40 -6.76 26.71
N LEU A 936 21.74 -6.69 26.75
CA LEU A 936 22.58 -7.87 26.64
C LEU A 936 22.40 -8.78 27.86
N ASP A 937 22.32 -8.21 29.06
CA ASP A 937 22.06 -8.93 30.30
C ASP A 937 20.62 -9.51 30.36
N LEU A 938 19.62 -8.82 29.80
CA LEU A 938 18.26 -9.38 29.66
C LEU A 938 18.23 -10.59 28.70
N ASN A 939 18.91 -10.51 27.55
CA ASN A 939 18.97 -11.63 26.61
C ASN A 939 19.66 -12.87 27.24
N LEU A 940 20.67 -12.66 28.09
CA LEU A 940 21.34 -13.73 28.85
C LEU A 940 20.50 -14.27 30.03
N ALA A 941 19.39 -13.60 30.40
CA ALA A 941 18.45 -14.06 31.42
C ALA A 941 17.30 -14.92 30.85
N ILE A 942 16.93 -14.71 29.58
CA ILE A 942 15.83 -15.41 28.91
C ILE A 942 16.21 -16.87 28.57
N ASP A 943 17.46 -17.11 28.16
CA ASP A 943 17.92 -18.43 27.67
C ASP A 943 18.31 -19.42 28.79
N LYS A 944 17.43 -19.58 29.80
CA LYS A 944 17.64 -20.48 30.95
C LYS A 944 16.55 -21.51 31.22
N ASN A 945 15.47 -21.53 30.44
CA ASN A 945 14.36 -22.49 30.60
C ASN A 945 14.30 -23.60 29.54
N CYS A 946 15.26 -23.67 28.60
CA CYS A 946 15.27 -24.64 27.48
C CYS A 946 16.47 -25.60 27.47
N LEU A 947 16.98 -26.00 28.65
CA LEU A 947 18.07 -26.99 28.77
C LEU A 947 17.73 -28.14 29.73
N ASN A 948 17.17 -29.20 29.15
CA ASN A 948 17.30 -30.58 29.65
C ASN A 948 17.85 -31.42 28.48
N LEU A 949 18.72 -32.40 28.77
CA LEU A 949 19.50 -33.21 27.81
C LEU A 949 20.74 -32.51 27.18
N VAL A 950 21.72 -32.16 28.03
CA VAL A 950 23.15 -32.03 27.66
C VAL A 950 23.96 -32.85 28.68
N THR A 951 25.07 -33.48 28.25
CA THR A 951 25.85 -34.39 29.12
C THR A 951 27.03 -33.71 29.82
N ASP A 952 27.41 -34.22 31.00
CA ASP A 952 28.51 -33.65 31.82
C ASP A 952 29.85 -33.56 31.06
N GLU A 953 30.09 -34.48 30.12
CA GLU A 953 31.31 -34.51 29.30
C GLU A 953 31.37 -33.36 28.28
N GLU A 954 30.21 -32.91 27.78
CA GLU A 954 30.07 -31.73 26.92
C GLU A 954 30.25 -30.43 27.72
N ILE A 955 29.68 -30.37 28.93
CA ILE A 955 29.82 -29.24 29.87
C ILE A 955 31.30 -29.05 30.25
N SER A 956 32.03 -30.13 30.53
CA SER A 956 33.47 -30.07 30.82
C SER A 956 34.28 -29.54 29.64
N LYS A 957 33.86 -29.85 28.40
CA LYS A 957 34.52 -29.40 27.17
C LYS A 957 34.33 -27.89 26.95
N LEU A 958 33.08 -27.43 27.01
CA LEU A 958 32.71 -26.03 26.86
C LEU A 958 33.34 -25.15 27.94
N THR A 959 33.42 -25.64 29.19
CA THR A 959 34.08 -24.91 30.29
C THR A 959 35.55 -24.66 29.99
N CYS A 960 36.26 -25.65 29.43
CA CYS A 960 37.67 -25.51 29.05
C CYS A 960 37.87 -24.53 27.87
N GLU A 961 36.97 -24.53 26.88
CA GLU A 961 37.02 -23.55 25.77
C GLU A 961 36.79 -22.12 26.26
N VAL A 962 35.84 -21.91 27.20
CA VAL A 962 35.57 -20.59 27.81
C VAL A 962 36.77 -20.05 28.59
N GLU A 963 37.54 -20.89 29.30
CA GLU A 963 38.79 -20.43 29.95
C GLU A 963 39.87 -20.06 28.92
N ASN A 964 40.04 -20.86 27.86
CA ASN A 964 40.98 -20.54 26.78
C ASN A 964 40.64 -19.23 26.05
N ILE A 965 39.35 -18.92 25.88
CA ILE A 965 38.87 -17.65 25.31
C ILE A 965 39.17 -16.48 26.27
N LYS A 966 38.97 -16.66 27.58
CA LYS A 966 39.31 -15.63 28.60
C LYS A 966 40.80 -15.30 28.61
N ILE A 967 41.68 -16.30 28.50
CA ILE A 967 43.14 -16.11 28.43
C ILE A 967 43.51 -15.28 27.19
N LYS A 968 43.04 -15.69 25.99
CA LYS A 968 43.27 -14.94 24.74
C LYS A 968 42.80 -13.48 24.80
N ASN A 969 41.62 -13.23 25.39
CA ASN A 969 41.11 -11.87 25.52
C ASN A 969 41.94 -11.01 26.49
N PHE A 970 42.55 -11.61 27.51
CA PHE A 970 43.43 -10.90 28.43
C PHE A 970 44.75 -10.48 27.74
N GLU A 971 45.34 -11.37 26.95
CA GLU A 971 46.52 -11.07 26.11
C GLU A 971 46.21 -9.99 25.08
N LEU A 972 45.06 -10.06 24.40
CA LEU A 972 44.63 -9.08 23.41
C LEU A 972 44.41 -7.68 24.01
N HIS A 973 43.97 -7.59 25.28
CA HIS A 973 43.85 -6.32 26.00
C HIS A 973 45.20 -5.75 26.45
N ALA A 974 46.16 -6.59 26.83
CA ALA A 974 47.53 -6.14 27.13
C ALA A 974 48.19 -5.50 25.88
N MET A 975 48.14 -6.19 24.74
CA MET A 975 48.70 -5.69 23.47
C MET A 975 48.05 -4.38 23.00
N LYS A 976 46.75 -4.18 23.24
CA LYS A 976 46.06 -2.91 22.93
C LYS A 976 46.55 -1.74 23.78
N ASN A 977 46.88 -1.96 25.05
CA ASN A 977 47.34 -0.89 25.93
C ASN A 977 48.75 -0.40 25.54
N GLU A 978 49.68 -1.30 25.23
CA GLU A 978 51.02 -0.95 24.74
C GLU A 978 50.96 -0.14 23.43
N ALA A 979 50.06 -0.52 22.51
CA ALA A 979 49.84 0.21 21.26
C ALA A 979 49.30 1.64 21.48
N VAL A 980 48.50 1.87 22.53
CA VAL A 980 47.97 3.19 22.87
C VAL A 980 49.05 4.08 23.51
N GLU A 981 49.89 3.55 24.40
CA GLU A 981 51.02 4.32 24.95
C GLU A 981 52.10 4.63 23.90
N ALA A 982 52.34 3.71 22.95
CA ALA A 982 53.22 3.98 21.81
C ALA A 982 52.70 5.16 20.95
N LYS A 983 51.39 5.21 20.67
CA LYS A 983 50.77 6.32 19.92
C LYS A 983 50.90 7.64 20.66
N ARG A 984 50.57 7.66 21.96
CA ARG A 984 50.60 8.86 22.81
C ARG A 984 51.99 9.49 22.90
N ASN A 985 53.04 8.65 22.92
CA ASN A 985 54.44 9.11 22.89
C ASN A 985 54.93 9.60 21.52
N SER A 986 54.20 9.32 20.43
CA SER A 986 54.51 9.87 19.09
C SER A 986 53.91 11.27 18.89
N GLU A 987 52.68 11.49 19.34
CA GLU A 987 51.96 12.77 19.20
C GLU A 987 52.61 13.88 20.06
N LEU A 988 53.19 13.53 21.20
CA LEU A 988 53.95 14.44 22.07
C LEU A 988 55.24 15.00 21.44
N LYS A 989 55.69 14.50 20.27
CA LYS A 989 56.94 14.95 19.61
C LYS A 989 56.77 15.88 18.42
N GLN A 990 55.53 16.28 18.06
CA GLN A 990 55.30 17.19 16.92
C GLN A 990 54.86 18.62 17.29
N ASN A 991 54.59 18.92 18.57
CA ASN A 991 54.19 20.26 19.00
C ASN A 991 55.31 21.12 19.62
N GLU A 992 56.51 20.58 19.86
CA GLU A 992 57.66 21.34 20.39
C GLU A 992 58.50 22.05 19.31
N THR A 993 57.88 22.74 18.33
CA THR A 993 58.62 23.71 17.49
C THR A 993 57.78 24.84 16.89
N LYS A 994 56.81 25.38 17.62
CA LYS A 994 56.12 26.63 17.21
C LYS A 994 55.61 27.52 18.36
N ASN A 995 56.44 27.72 19.38
CA ASN A 995 56.22 28.74 20.42
C ASN A 995 57.54 29.42 20.79
N LEU A 996 57.82 30.58 20.16
CA LEU A 996 58.92 31.46 20.56
C LEU A 996 58.76 32.88 19.96
N ASP A 997 57.71 33.61 20.34
CA ASP A 997 57.82 35.07 20.54
C ASP A 997 56.72 35.64 21.47
N VAL A 998 57.00 36.83 22.02
CA VAL A 998 56.12 37.76 22.75
C VAL A 998 55.30 37.17 23.92
N SER A 999 56.02 36.83 24.99
CA SER A 999 55.47 36.93 26.36
C SER A 999 55.46 38.38 26.87
N GLN A 1000 54.67 38.63 27.92
CA GLN A 1000 54.64 39.85 28.77
C GLN A 1000 53.87 41.08 28.25
N ASN A 1001 52.62 41.22 28.74
CA ASN A 1001 52.30 42.43 29.50
C ASN A 1001 51.20 42.20 30.55
N ILE A 1002 51.28 42.97 31.64
CA ILE A 1002 50.28 43.13 32.73
C ILE A 1002 49.97 41.90 33.61
N GLN A 1003 50.40 41.99 34.88
CA GLN A 1003 49.83 41.30 36.04
C GLN A 1003 49.58 42.35 37.14
N LYS A 1004 48.36 42.38 37.72
CA LYS A 1004 47.92 42.98 39.02
C LYS A 1004 46.38 43.04 39.04
N CYS A 1005 45.65 42.97 40.15
CA CYS A 1005 46.03 42.88 41.58
C CYS A 1005 45.16 41.84 42.31
N VAL A 1006 45.52 41.52 43.55
CA VAL A 1006 44.69 40.80 44.55
C VAL A 1006 44.74 41.58 45.87
N ASN A 1007 43.69 41.44 46.70
CA ASN A 1007 43.43 42.07 48.01
C ASN A 1007 42.95 43.53 48.02
N GLU A 1008 41.71 43.74 48.49
CA GLU A 1008 41.45 44.53 49.72
C GLU A 1008 40.09 44.13 50.36
N THR A 1009 39.76 44.68 51.54
CA THR A 1009 39.01 44.00 52.63
C THR A 1009 37.59 44.50 52.99
N HIS A 1010 36.70 43.58 53.42
CA HIS A 1010 35.55 43.74 54.35
C HIS A 1010 34.46 44.80 53.99
N GLN A 1011 33.29 45.01 54.64
CA GLN A 1011 32.61 44.61 55.91
C GLN A 1011 31.06 44.52 55.68
N SER A 1012 30.14 44.29 56.64
CA SER A 1012 29.95 43.20 57.63
C SER A 1012 28.54 43.31 58.31
N ARG A 1013 28.03 42.25 58.97
CA ARG A 1013 26.78 42.14 59.79
C ARG A 1013 25.44 42.16 59.01
N GLY A 1014 24.35 41.53 59.50
CA GLY A 1014 24.17 40.77 60.76
C GLY A 1014 22.83 39.99 60.87
N ASN A 1015 22.63 39.26 61.97
CA ASN A 1015 21.54 38.29 62.22
C ASN A 1015 20.18 38.94 62.56
N GLN A 1016 19.07 38.19 62.38
CA GLN A 1016 18.30 37.61 63.51
C GLN A 1016 17.28 36.53 63.08
N GLN A 1017 16.67 35.85 64.05
CA GLN A 1017 15.84 34.62 63.91
C GLN A 1017 14.37 34.87 64.29
N GLY A 1018 13.44 34.00 63.88
CA GLY A 1018 12.06 34.00 64.38
C GLY A 1018 11.15 32.89 63.85
N ASN A 1019 10.90 31.86 64.67
CA ASN A 1019 9.73 30.96 64.61
C ASN A 1019 8.51 31.64 65.29
N SER A 1020 7.26 31.15 65.24
CA SER A 1020 6.68 29.94 64.59
C SER A 1020 5.36 30.30 63.83
N ASP A 1021 4.14 29.72 63.88
CA ASP A 1021 3.41 28.70 64.67
C ASP A 1021 2.25 28.05 63.86
N ILE A 1022 1.44 27.18 64.48
CA ILE A 1022 0.58 26.15 63.86
C ILE A 1022 -0.93 26.41 64.12
N HIS A 1023 -1.81 25.95 63.20
CA HIS A 1023 -3.14 25.26 63.39
C HIS A 1023 -3.79 25.12 61.97
N GLU A 1024 -4.23 23.94 61.50
CA GLU A 1024 -5.49 23.21 61.80
C GLU A 1024 -6.75 24.02 61.41
N ASP A 1025 -7.70 23.52 60.60
CA ASP A 1025 -8.52 22.31 60.87
C ASP A 1025 -9.09 21.58 59.60
N ARG A 1026 -10.06 20.65 59.80
CA ARG A 1026 -10.47 19.53 58.90
C ARG A 1026 -11.69 19.72 57.96
N ASP A 1027 -11.92 18.68 57.12
CA ASP A 1027 -13.18 18.14 56.53
C ASP A 1027 -14.09 19.11 55.70
N ASP A 1028 -15.02 18.72 54.81
CA ASP A 1028 -15.75 17.45 54.51
C ASP A 1028 -16.19 17.40 53.00
N GLU A 1029 -16.98 16.40 52.57
CA GLU A 1029 -17.44 16.18 51.18
C GLU A 1029 -18.54 17.14 50.64
N GLY A 1030 -18.72 17.22 49.30
CA GLY A 1030 -20.06 17.47 48.71
C GLY A 1030 -20.24 18.40 47.49
N ALA A 1031 -20.25 17.82 46.29
CA ALA A 1031 -21.11 18.12 45.10
C ALA A 1031 -21.39 19.55 44.52
N ALA A 1032 -21.66 19.53 43.20
CA ALA A 1032 -22.46 20.49 42.40
C ALA A 1032 -21.90 21.87 41.97
N SER A 1033 -21.54 21.94 40.68
CA SER A 1033 -21.69 23.07 39.73
C SER A 1033 -21.77 24.53 40.21
N SER A 1034 -20.87 25.36 39.70
CA SER A 1034 -21.18 26.75 39.28
C SER A 1034 -20.37 27.14 38.03
N GLN A 1035 -20.95 27.99 37.18
CA GLN A 1035 -20.28 28.53 35.99
C GLN A 1035 -19.49 29.80 36.35
N SER A 1036 -18.30 29.96 35.77
CA SER A 1036 -17.65 31.27 35.62
C SER A 1036 -17.64 31.65 34.13
N GLY A 1037 -18.19 32.81 33.81
CA GLY A 1037 -18.55 33.16 32.42
C GLY A 1037 -17.36 33.57 31.57
N THR A 1038 -17.10 32.84 30.49
CA THR A 1038 -16.37 33.37 29.32
C THR A 1038 -17.30 34.26 28.50
N ARG A 1039 -16.81 35.43 28.09
CA ARG A 1039 -17.52 36.31 27.13
C ARG A 1039 -17.79 35.54 25.83
N PRO A 1040 -18.98 35.62 25.22
CA PRO A 1040 -19.22 34.99 23.92
C PRO A 1040 -18.28 35.60 22.88
N ILE A 1041 -17.49 34.74 22.22
CA ILE A 1041 -16.58 35.12 21.14
C ILE A 1041 -17.43 35.54 19.95
N THR A 1042 -17.18 36.72 19.40
CA THR A 1042 -17.89 37.17 18.20
C THR A 1042 -17.40 36.44 16.96
N LEU A 1043 -18.26 36.32 15.93
CA LEU A 1043 -17.87 35.68 14.67
C LEU A 1043 -16.66 36.36 14.03
N SER A 1044 -16.51 37.68 14.18
CA SER A 1044 -15.33 38.42 13.71
C SER A 1044 -14.04 38.00 14.44
N GLU A 1045 -14.08 37.87 15.77
CA GLU A 1045 -12.92 37.40 16.56
C GLU A 1045 -12.54 35.96 16.16
N TYR A 1046 -13.53 35.06 16.07
CA TYR A 1046 -13.30 33.68 15.62
C TYR A 1046 -12.72 33.62 14.19
N LEU A 1047 -13.24 34.41 13.26
CA LEU A 1047 -12.73 34.45 11.88
C LEU A 1047 -11.35 35.10 11.77
N SER A 1048 -10.98 36.05 12.64
CA SER A 1048 -9.63 36.61 12.66
C SER A 1048 -8.61 35.63 13.25
N ASP A 1049 -8.95 34.94 14.34
CA ASP A 1049 -8.07 33.96 14.97
C ASP A 1049 -7.84 32.73 14.07
N ASN A 1050 -8.84 32.39 13.24
CA ASN A 1050 -8.79 31.25 12.32
C ASN A 1050 -8.52 31.63 10.85
N LEU A 1051 -8.18 32.90 10.56
CA LEU A 1051 -7.95 33.40 9.20
C LEU A 1051 -6.83 32.63 8.46
N GLN A 1052 -5.84 32.16 9.22
CA GLN A 1052 -4.73 31.39 8.66
C GLN A 1052 -5.17 29.99 8.21
N ALA A 1053 -6.04 29.31 8.97
CA ALA A 1053 -6.63 28.01 8.59
C ALA A 1053 -7.60 28.13 7.40
N LEU A 1054 -8.32 29.25 7.29
CA LEU A 1054 -9.16 29.57 6.12
C LEU A 1054 -8.34 29.85 4.85
N THR A 1055 -7.12 30.37 4.98
CA THR A 1055 -6.24 30.68 3.84
C THR A 1055 -5.29 29.54 3.46
N THR A 1056 -5.05 28.56 4.34
CA THR A 1056 -4.39 27.29 4.02
C THR A 1056 -5.36 26.23 3.48
N GLY A 1057 -6.68 26.41 3.65
CA GLY A 1057 -7.71 25.44 3.26
C GLY A 1057 -7.97 24.35 4.31
N GLU A 1058 -7.40 24.50 5.51
CA GLU A 1058 -7.64 23.61 6.66
C GLU A 1058 -9.04 23.82 7.27
N MET A 1059 -9.68 24.95 6.98
CA MET A 1059 -11.13 25.16 7.14
C MET A 1059 -11.74 25.77 5.87
N PHE A 1060 -13.02 25.46 5.63
CA PHE A 1060 -13.82 26.06 4.56
C PHE A 1060 -14.92 26.95 5.15
N ALA A 1061 -15.01 28.19 4.68
CA ALA A 1061 -16.16 29.06 4.96
C ALA A 1061 -17.17 28.94 3.81
N ILE A 1062 -18.39 28.51 4.12
CA ILE A 1062 -19.52 28.62 3.20
C ILE A 1062 -19.98 30.08 3.23
N VAL A 1063 -19.73 30.81 2.14
CA VAL A 1063 -20.24 32.17 1.94
C VAL A 1063 -21.53 32.08 1.12
N PRO A 1064 -22.71 32.42 1.69
CA PRO A 1064 -23.95 32.43 0.93
C PRO A 1064 -23.93 33.49 -0.20
N LEU A 1065 -24.59 33.19 -1.31
CA LEU A 1065 -24.83 34.17 -2.37
C LEU A 1065 -25.78 35.25 -1.85
N GLN A 1066 -25.38 36.52 -1.91
CA GLN A 1066 -26.29 37.64 -1.66
C GLN A 1066 -27.23 37.88 -2.84
N ASP A 1067 -26.73 37.71 -4.07
CA ASP A 1067 -27.53 37.71 -5.29
C ASP A 1067 -27.66 36.29 -5.84
N CYS A 1068 -28.88 35.78 -5.85
CA CYS A 1068 -29.25 34.54 -6.51
C CYS A 1068 -30.36 34.84 -7.54
N PRO A 1069 -30.20 34.45 -8.83
CA PRO A 1069 -31.16 34.77 -9.87
C PRO A 1069 -32.56 34.22 -9.60
N HIS A 1070 -32.68 33.14 -8.81
CA HIS A 1070 -33.96 32.53 -8.45
C HIS A 1070 -34.71 33.25 -7.31
N LEU A 1071 -34.15 34.29 -6.67
CA LEU A 1071 -34.79 35.00 -5.55
C LEU A 1071 -36.17 35.58 -5.89
N PHE A 1072 -36.50 35.79 -7.17
CA PHE A 1072 -37.83 36.24 -7.58
C PHE A 1072 -38.93 35.20 -7.35
N THR A 1073 -38.59 33.90 -7.20
CA THR A 1073 -39.58 32.83 -6.98
C THR A 1073 -40.02 32.68 -5.52
N VAL A 1074 -39.34 33.35 -4.58
CA VAL A 1074 -39.71 33.36 -3.16
C VAL A 1074 -41.03 34.11 -2.98
N ASN A 1075 -42.05 33.40 -2.51
CA ASN A 1075 -43.39 33.96 -2.25
C ASN A 1075 -43.53 34.45 -0.80
N GLU A 1076 -44.54 35.30 -0.56
CA GLU A 1076 -44.88 35.77 0.79
C GLU A 1076 -45.18 34.60 1.75
N VAL A 1077 -44.85 34.78 3.02
CA VAL A 1077 -45.07 33.76 4.07
C VAL A 1077 -46.57 33.54 4.27
N PRO A 1078 -47.07 32.28 4.36
CA PRO A 1078 -48.48 32.01 4.60
C PRO A 1078 -49.00 32.71 5.88
N PRO A 1079 -50.28 33.14 5.94
CA PRO A 1079 -50.85 33.78 7.13
C PRO A 1079 -50.86 32.91 8.41
N GLY A 1080 -50.60 31.60 8.30
CA GLY A 1080 -50.40 30.69 9.43
C GLY A 1080 -48.94 30.59 9.93
N GLY A 1081 -48.01 31.34 9.32
CA GLY A 1081 -46.57 31.22 9.59
C GLY A 1081 -45.91 30.01 8.94
N ILE A 1082 -44.83 29.54 9.56
CA ILE A 1082 -44.10 28.31 9.22
C ILE A 1082 -44.03 27.50 10.52
N ASP A 1083 -44.46 26.23 10.51
CA ASP A 1083 -44.26 25.32 11.63
C ASP A 1083 -43.05 24.41 11.34
N VAL A 1084 -41.96 24.61 12.08
CA VAL A 1084 -40.70 23.84 11.90
C VAL A 1084 -40.79 22.39 12.39
N THR A 1085 -41.90 21.99 13.03
CA THR A 1085 -42.16 20.61 13.45
C THR A 1085 -42.92 19.78 12.40
N THR A 1086 -43.38 20.42 11.33
CA THR A 1086 -44.13 19.79 10.24
C THR A 1086 -43.34 18.60 9.64
N PRO A 1087 -43.93 17.40 9.52
CA PRO A 1087 -43.29 16.25 8.88
C PRO A 1087 -43.20 16.41 7.35
N CYS A 1088 -42.31 15.65 6.72
CA CYS A 1088 -42.21 15.55 5.26
C CYS A 1088 -43.52 14.97 4.69
N VAL A 1089 -44.11 15.65 3.72
CA VAL A 1089 -45.42 15.28 3.15
C VAL A 1089 -45.41 13.88 2.48
N GLU A 1090 -44.29 13.48 1.87
CA GLU A 1090 -44.17 12.19 1.16
C GLU A 1090 -43.92 10.98 2.08
N CYS A 1091 -43.14 11.15 3.15
CA CYS A 1091 -42.64 10.02 3.97
C CYS A 1091 -42.85 10.15 5.48
N ALA A 1092 -43.56 11.18 5.94
CA ALA A 1092 -43.83 11.50 7.34
C ALA A 1092 -42.59 11.69 8.25
N SER A 1093 -41.37 11.71 7.71
CA SER A 1093 -40.14 12.01 8.47
C SER A 1093 -40.24 13.36 9.19
N ILE A 1094 -39.75 13.42 10.43
CA ILE A 1094 -39.51 14.66 11.18
C ILE A 1094 -38.02 15.03 11.25
N ALA A 1095 -37.13 14.17 10.70
CA ALA A 1095 -35.69 14.41 10.67
C ALA A 1095 -35.29 15.23 9.44
N GLU A 1096 -34.48 16.28 9.68
CA GLU A 1096 -33.92 17.20 8.66
C GLU A 1096 -34.92 17.63 7.59
N ASN A 1097 -36.05 18.22 8.01
CA ASN A 1097 -37.05 18.74 7.09
C ASN A 1097 -36.72 20.14 6.58
N TRP A 1098 -37.03 20.37 5.31
CA TRP A 1098 -36.73 21.54 4.52
C TRP A 1098 -38.04 22.01 3.83
N ILE A 1099 -38.38 23.30 3.96
CA ILE A 1099 -39.61 23.88 3.40
C ILE A 1099 -39.33 24.57 2.07
N CYS A 1100 -40.21 24.40 1.08
CA CYS A 1100 -40.13 25.13 -0.19
C CYS A 1100 -40.56 26.60 -0.02
N LEU A 1101 -39.71 27.57 -0.38
CA LEU A 1101 -40.06 29.00 -0.22
C LEU A 1101 -40.97 29.57 -1.34
N GLN A 1102 -41.44 28.71 -2.24
CA GLN A 1102 -42.37 29.04 -3.32
C GLN A 1102 -43.79 28.53 -3.04
N CYS A 1103 -43.96 27.31 -2.54
CA CYS A 1103 -45.28 26.74 -2.22
C CYS A 1103 -45.48 26.33 -0.75
N TYR A 1104 -44.45 26.47 0.09
CA TYR A 1104 -44.49 26.17 1.53
C TYR A 1104 -44.87 24.72 1.90
N THR A 1105 -44.71 23.77 0.97
CA THR A 1105 -44.70 22.33 1.28
C THR A 1105 -43.39 21.93 1.95
N VAL A 1106 -43.46 20.91 2.83
CA VAL A 1106 -42.33 20.46 3.67
C VAL A 1106 -41.88 19.07 3.22
N HIS A 1107 -40.58 18.94 2.99
CA HIS A 1107 -39.95 17.74 2.46
C HIS A 1107 -38.66 17.41 3.21
N CYS A 1108 -38.29 16.14 3.32
CA CYS A 1108 -37.04 15.77 4.00
C CYS A 1108 -35.82 16.06 3.12
N ALA A 1109 -34.70 16.39 3.75
CA ALA A 1109 -33.44 16.72 3.09
C ALA A 1109 -32.86 15.60 2.20
N ARG A 1110 -31.86 15.97 1.40
CA ARG A 1110 -31.06 15.05 0.58
C ARG A 1110 -30.35 13.93 1.36
N SER A 1111 -30.10 14.17 2.64
CA SER A 1111 -29.51 13.25 3.62
C SER A 1111 -30.49 12.19 4.14
N ILE A 1112 -31.79 12.35 3.88
CA ILE A 1112 -32.86 11.47 4.37
C ILE A 1112 -33.43 10.65 3.19
N ASN A 1113 -34.41 11.17 2.45
CA ASN A 1113 -35.01 10.51 1.28
C ASN A 1113 -35.08 11.43 0.03
N GLN A 1114 -34.38 12.57 0.01
CA GLN A 1114 -34.24 13.47 -1.16
C GLN A 1114 -35.52 14.14 -1.69
N HIS A 1115 -36.70 13.95 -1.08
CA HIS A 1115 -37.96 14.59 -1.51
C HIS A 1115 -37.85 16.11 -1.69
N ALA A 1116 -37.05 16.83 -0.89
CA ALA A 1116 -36.86 18.28 -1.03
C ALA A 1116 -36.13 18.69 -2.32
N MET A 1117 -35.34 17.78 -2.91
CA MET A 1117 -34.64 17.95 -4.18
C MET A 1117 -35.54 17.54 -5.35
N GLN A 1118 -36.22 16.40 -5.23
CA GLN A 1118 -37.21 15.92 -6.20
C GLN A 1118 -38.34 16.95 -6.40
N HIS A 1119 -38.85 17.55 -5.32
CA HIS A 1119 -39.83 18.63 -5.39
C HIS A 1119 -39.30 19.90 -6.09
N ALA A 1120 -38.01 20.21 -5.92
CA ALA A 1120 -37.40 21.36 -6.59
C ALA A 1120 -37.24 21.13 -8.11
N GLU A 1121 -36.98 19.89 -8.52
CA GLU A 1121 -36.88 19.46 -9.92
C GLU A 1121 -38.26 19.34 -10.60
N GLU A 1122 -39.23 18.66 -9.96
CA GLU A 1122 -40.55 18.37 -10.54
C GLU A 1122 -41.41 19.63 -10.71
N PHE A 1123 -41.34 20.58 -9.78
CA PHE A 1123 -42.20 21.77 -9.75
C PHE A 1123 -41.46 23.07 -10.15
N GLU A 1124 -40.21 22.99 -10.60
CA GLU A 1124 -39.34 24.15 -10.83
C GLU A 1124 -39.31 25.10 -9.62
N HIS A 1125 -39.10 24.53 -8.43
CA HIS A 1125 -39.16 25.20 -7.12
C HIS A 1125 -37.75 25.30 -6.48
N PRO A 1126 -36.85 26.16 -7.00
CA PRO A 1126 -35.41 26.04 -6.74
C PRO A 1126 -34.95 26.51 -5.35
N ILE A 1127 -35.77 27.17 -4.53
CA ILE A 1127 -35.35 27.76 -3.23
C ILE A 1127 -36.10 27.12 -2.05
N THR A 1128 -35.33 26.74 -1.03
CA THR A 1128 -35.83 26.02 0.15
C THR A 1128 -35.09 26.43 1.43
N LEU A 1129 -35.76 26.35 2.57
CA LEU A 1129 -35.25 26.71 3.90
C LEU A 1129 -35.18 25.47 4.80
N SER A 1130 -34.03 25.27 5.45
CA SER A 1130 -33.78 24.16 6.38
C SER A 1130 -34.38 24.44 7.76
N PHE A 1131 -35.18 23.52 8.31
CA PHE A 1131 -35.63 23.59 9.70
C PHE A 1131 -34.52 23.26 10.71
N SER A 1132 -33.42 22.61 10.30
CA SER A 1132 -32.31 22.29 11.20
C SER A 1132 -31.55 23.55 11.67
N ASP A 1133 -31.31 24.50 10.78
CA ASP A 1133 -30.40 25.64 11.00
C ASP A 1133 -30.89 26.99 10.44
N ILE A 1134 -32.06 27.04 9.77
CA ILE A 1134 -32.62 28.26 9.15
C ILE A 1134 -31.67 28.85 8.09
N SER A 1135 -30.84 27.99 7.50
CA SER A 1135 -30.14 28.25 6.24
C SER A 1135 -31.12 28.16 5.07
N VAL A 1136 -30.84 28.88 3.99
CA VAL A 1136 -31.60 28.82 2.74
C VAL A 1136 -30.69 28.34 1.63
N TRP A 1137 -31.14 27.32 0.90
CA TRP A 1137 -30.43 26.71 -0.21
C TRP A 1137 -31.16 26.98 -1.52
N CYS A 1138 -30.40 27.17 -2.60
CA CYS A 1138 -30.92 27.21 -3.96
C CYS A 1138 -30.35 26.05 -4.79
N TYR A 1139 -31.20 25.09 -5.15
CA TYR A 1139 -30.83 23.97 -6.02
C TYR A 1139 -30.38 24.46 -7.40
N GLY A 1140 -31.09 25.42 -8.00
CA GLY A 1140 -30.73 26.00 -9.30
C GLY A 1140 -29.41 26.80 -9.33
N CYS A 1141 -28.78 27.04 -8.17
CA CYS A 1141 -27.46 27.67 -8.04
C CYS A 1141 -26.42 26.79 -7.34
N GLU A 1142 -26.80 25.59 -6.90
CA GLU A 1142 -26.01 24.68 -6.05
C GLU A 1142 -25.33 25.38 -4.85
N ALA A 1143 -26.01 26.36 -4.23
CA ALA A 1143 -25.43 27.23 -3.22
C ALA A 1143 -26.42 27.65 -2.13
N TYR A 1144 -25.90 27.97 -0.95
CA TYR A 1144 -26.64 28.71 0.07
C TYR A 1144 -26.84 30.17 -0.36
N VAL A 1145 -27.93 30.79 0.08
CA VAL A 1145 -28.35 32.15 -0.28
C VAL A 1145 -28.70 32.93 0.98
N ASP A 1146 -28.24 34.17 1.10
CA ASP A 1146 -28.64 35.06 2.20
C ASP A 1146 -28.89 36.49 1.71
N ASN A 1147 -30.14 36.95 1.77
CA ASN A 1147 -30.62 38.15 1.10
C ASN A 1147 -31.82 38.74 1.87
N PRO A 1148 -32.00 40.08 1.94
CA PRO A 1148 -33.13 40.71 2.65
C PRO A 1148 -34.51 40.14 2.31
N ARG A 1149 -34.75 39.71 1.06
CA ARG A 1149 -36.03 39.09 0.64
C ARG A 1149 -36.34 37.78 1.38
N LEU A 1150 -35.33 37.08 1.88
CA LEU A 1150 -35.47 35.85 2.67
C LEU A 1150 -35.83 36.12 4.14
N TYR A 1151 -35.69 37.35 4.63
CA TYR A 1151 -35.89 37.67 6.05
C TYR A 1151 -37.27 37.25 6.56
N ALA A 1152 -38.34 37.49 5.81
CA ALA A 1152 -39.70 37.15 6.25
C ALA A 1152 -39.85 35.65 6.55
N ALA A 1153 -39.38 34.78 5.65
CA ALA A 1153 -39.43 33.32 5.82
C ALA A 1153 -38.45 32.83 6.90
N ARG A 1154 -37.23 33.38 6.95
CA ARG A 1154 -36.24 33.05 7.99
C ARG A 1154 -36.73 33.46 9.38
N ASN A 1155 -37.35 34.64 9.52
CA ASN A 1155 -37.95 35.11 10.77
C ASN A 1155 -39.16 34.27 11.19
N ALA A 1156 -40.06 33.90 10.27
CA ALA A 1156 -41.19 33.02 10.60
C ALA A 1156 -40.74 31.65 11.12
N ALA A 1157 -39.72 31.04 10.49
CA ALA A 1157 -39.11 29.81 10.98
C ALA A 1157 -38.38 30.00 12.32
N HIS A 1158 -37.72 31.16 12.53
CA HIS A 1158 -37.03 31.49 13.79
C HIS A 1158 -38.00 31.67 14.95
N GLN A 1159 -39.09 32.41 14.74
CA GLN A 1159 -40.16 32.60 15.71
C GLN A 1159 -40.82 31.26 16.08
N SER A 1160 -41.06 30.37 15.11
CA SER A 1160 -41.56 29.01 15.37
C SER A 1160 -40.56 28.14 16.14
N LYS A 1161 -39.26 28.26 15.87
CA LYS A 1161 -38.23 27.40 16.46
C LYS A 1161 -37.75 27.85 17.85
N PHE A 1162 -37.64 29.15 18.07
CA PHE A 1162 -37.00 29.75 19.25
C PHE A 1162 -37.92 30.69 20.05
N ASN A 1163 -39.14 30.97 19.56
CA ASN A 1163 -40.12 31.87 20.19
C ASN A 1163 -39.60 33.32 20.37
N GLU A 1164 -38.71 33.76 19.48
CA GLU A 1164 -38.18 35.13 19.41
C GLU A 1164 -37.94 35.56 17.95
N GLU A 1165 -37.90 36.88 17.70
CA GLU A 1165 -37.65 37.41 16.36
C GLU A 1165 -36.19 37.19 15.94
N LEU A 1166 -35.97 36.83 14.68
CA LEU A 1166 -34.64 36.75 14.08
C LEU A 1166 -34.01 38.15 14.08
N PRO A 1167 -32.81 38.36 14.64
CA PRO A 1167 -32.15 39.66 14.58
C PRO A 1167 -31.98 40.15 13.14
N TRP A 1168 -32.32 41.42 12.86
CA TRP A 1168 -32.16 42.01 11.53
C TRP A 1168 -30.67 42.21 11.22
N THR A 1169 -30.13 41.39 10.32
CA THR A 1169 -28.68 41.31 10.00
C THR A 1169 -28.26 42.09 8.74
N TYR A 1170 -29.17 42.80 8.07
CA TYR A 1170 -28.89 43.53 6.84
C TYR A 1170 -28.68 45.03 7.11
N SER A 1171 -27.73 45.68 6.43
CA SER A 1171 -27.55 47.13 6.53
C SER A 1171 -28.74 47.89 5.93
N GLU A 1172 -29.17 48.98 6.57
CA GLU A 1172 -30.27 49.87 6.09
C GLU A 1172 -29.95 50.64 4.79
N SER A 1173 -28.84 50.32 4.12
CA SER A 1173 -28.43 50.87 2.84
C SER A 1173 -28.31 49.75 1.79
N ALA A 1174 -29.41 49.48 1.08
CA ALA A 1174 -29.51 48.63 -0.10
C ALA A 1174 -30.49 49.27 -1.10
#